data_AF-A0A0R3SAV2-F1
#
_entry.id   AF-A0A0R3SAV2-F1
#
_cell.length_a   1.000
_cell.length_b   1.000
_cell.length_c   1.000
_cell.angle_alpha   90.00
_cell.angle_beta   90.00
_cell.angle_gamma   90.00
#
_symmetry.space_group_name_H-M   'P 1'
#
loop_
_entity.id
_entity.type
_entity.pdbx_description
1 polymer ?
#
loop_
_entity_poly.entity_id
_entity_poly.type
_entity_poly.pdbx_seq_one_letter_code
_entity_poly.pdbx_strand_id
1 'polypeptide(L)'
;MQSGATVVTAADLNANEDANELERAMKGFGANEQKITEIIANRTVSQRQEIAKAYKAAYGRDLQERFQKELSGDFRRIVLYSFYDKCHVNARACYRAIKGAGTDEQILIDVICTSDNLEIFNLKKAYKDILLEERQNAVKRSLETDVKEDVRGDLQFVLVAILQGKRETTLNEVQVREDAEALYNGGEKVIGTDDSLFTRILVTRSFKSIRAINEAYKMLAGHDLLKAIEKETSGDYMRSLITIVKTAINKNECIADILFNSMAGAGTHDENLTRVIMAYSETSLAEIQRSFDAKFSSARLLHFKMATVHASVNFDPSVDSEALYTAMKGLERIIPDGDFKPYIGTDEKAIIDILSHRSLDQRQQIAKTFQAMYGQNLLDQLHKELSGYFRLAVTYSFFDKAHVNARALYRAMKGAGTDEKILIEVLCSSTNEEIRELKAAYDDVARRSLEQDVINDVSGDFERVLVAILQAKRRQTFDKEDVVRDCETLYKSGEGKLGTDEAQFTRIFVTCPWEELVAIAAVYLEAVGSDLFTAIEKETSGDYRDALLTVLKTALNRERFYAEVLYKSMKGLGTHDEDLVRMIMAHCNTDLGRIKEEFLQMYDMQLEDMVKDDTSGDQRRFLLAIAADNLTGYDLSREFTKFFSSHEFSSFEELSDRLRQFEVATGALYVKLNSRRFPEGHPMRDSLVYSNMKYVCYHYGTCVSCATKRVNQRTSKLGCSSQIYLNYSNGHLRITSYDMRHNHPVTPESAKMYPRNRRLEEHEQKIVDELLRLPYDNGLVVEIIKKQFGKYCTKADVKNMRSRLRRQTNNPQVDLKDEDNKDNLESILQEIREVAETSSDELLTQNMTVLKDVLSAWKQGRVATSSEDRSPSEPNSSYQNVFSDDPNDLIVDYNSPNYLIPNDTQ
;
A
#
# COMPACT_ATOMS: atom_id res chain seq x y z
N MET A 1 -16.39 13.62 29.30
CA MET A 1 -16.12 13.49 27.84
C MET A 1 -15.59 14.84 27.39
N GLN A 2 -14.30 14.94 27.08
CA GLN A 2 -13.75 16.18 26.49
C GLN A 2 -14.39 16.38 25.12
N SER A 3 -14.91 17.58 24.85
CA SER A 3 -15.53 17.91 23.55
C SER A 3 -14.50 17.78 22.43
N GLY A 4 -14.85 17.11 21.33
CA GLY A 4 -14.00 16.99 20.14
C GLY A 4 -13.81 18.29 19.35
N ALA A 5 -14.36 19.40 19.81
CA ALA A 5 -14.27 20.72 19.21
C ALA A 5 -12.93 21.41 19.54
N THR A 6 -12.34 22.09 18.57
CA THR A 6 -11.15 22.94 18.75
C THR A 6 -11.51 24.40 19.01
N VAL A 7 -12.69 24.84 18.54
CA VAL A 7 -13.28 26.14 18.89
C VAL A 7 -14.41 25.89 19.88
N VAL A 8 -14.30 26.49 21.07
CA VAL A 8 -15.27 26.36 22.15
C VAL A 8 -15.79 27.72 22.59
N THR A 9 -16.91 27.74 23.32
CA THR A 9 -17.52 28.98 23.81
C THR A 9 -16.54 29.76 24.70
N ALA A 10 -16.19 30.97 24.29
CA ALA A 10 -15.36 31.87 25.10
C ALA A 10 -16.17 32.39 26.30
N ALA A 11 -15.66 32.21 27.52
CA ALA A 11 -16.35 32.56 28.76
C ALA A 11 -16.41 34.08 29.03
N ASP A 12 -15.52 34.83 28.40
CA ASP A 12 -15.26 36.25 28.58
C ASP A 12 -15.81 37.12 27.44
N LEU A 13 -16.78 36.62 26.67
CA LEU A 13 -17.34 37.37 25.54
C LEU A 13 -17.92 38.73 25.96
N ASN A 14 -17.41 39.78 25.33
CA ASN A 14 -18.05 41.09 25.28
C ASN A 14 -18.32 41.49 23.82
N ALA A 15 -19.50 41.16 23.31
CA ALA A 15 -19.84 41.35 21.90
C ALA A 15 -19.74 42.82 21.42
N ASN A 16 -20.00 43.79 22.31
CA ASN A 16 -19.86 45.21 21.97
C ASN A 16 -18.39 45.64 21.87
N GLU A 17 -17.54 45.13 22.75
CA GLU A 17 -16.10 45.39 22.72
C GLU A 17 -15.46 44.73 21.51
N ASP A 18 -15.73 43.45 21.27
CA ASP A 18 -15.28 42.73 20.06
C ASP A 18 -15.73 43.46 18.78
N ALA A 19 -16.97 43.96 18.72
CA ALA A 19 -17.45 44.76 17.59
C ALA A 19 -16.68 46.08 17.42
N ASN A 20 -16.36 46.77 18.52
CA ASN A 20 -15.57 48.00 18.49
C ASN A 20 -14.12 47.73 18.04
N GLU A 21 -13.52 46.63 18.49
CA GLU A 21 -12.18 46.23 18.08
C GLU A 21 -12.13 45.83 16.60
N LEU A 22 -13.13 45.10 16.11
CA LEU A 22 -13.25 44.77 14.69
C LEU A 22 -13.41 46.04 13.83
N GLU A 23 -14.17 47.05 14.27
CA GLU A 23 -14.24 48.32 13.53
C GLU A 23 -12.89 49.03 13.48
N ARG A 24 -12.16 49.06 14.60
CA ARG A 24 -10.81 49.64 14.63
C ARG A 24 -9.86 48.87 13.72
N ALA A 25 -9.93 47.55 13.72
CA ALA A 25 -9.12 46.68 12.87
C ALA A 25 -9.38 46.92 11.38
N MET A 26 -10.61 47.29 11.01
CA MET A 26 -11.00 47.56 9.62
C MET A 26 -10.95 49.05 9.23
N LYS A 27 -10.46 49.94 10.12
CA LYS A 27 -10.44 51.38 9.87
C LYS A 27 -9.07 51.84 9.39
N GLY A 28 -9.00 52.35 8.17
CA GLY A 28 -7.78 52.90 7.58
C GLY A 28 -7.52 52.35 6.18
N PHE A 29 -6.29 52.47 5.70
CA PHE A 29 -5.87 51.80 4.48
C PHE A 29 -5.40 50.38 4.84
N GLY A 30 -6.14 49.37 4.38
CA GLY A 30 -5.93 47.97 4.77
C GLY A 30 -6.68 47.58 6.06
N ALA A 31 -6.79 46.27 6.32
CA ALA A 31 -7.39 45.71 7.52
C ALA A 31 -6.32 45.01 8.37
N ASN A 32 -6.41 45.13 9.70
CA ASN A 32 -5.58 44.37 10.62
C ASN A 32 -6.10 42.93 10.72
N GLU A 33 -5.66 42.09 9.78
CA GLU A 33 -6.06 40.69 9.67
C GLU A 33 -5.70 39.87 10.92
N GLN A 34 -4.56 40.16 11.56
CA GLN A 34 -4.16 39.51 12.82
C GLN A 34 -5.20 39.74 13.92
N LYS A 35 -5.62 41.00 14.13
CA LYS A 35 -6.61 41.33 15.16
C LYS A 35 -7.99 40.73 14.84
N ILE A 36 -8.36 40.65 13.56
CA ILE A 36 -9.57 39.97 13.11
C ILE A 36 -9.50 38.48 13.46
N THR A 37 -8.36 37.82 13.20
CA THR A 37 -8.13 36.40 13.52
C THR A 37 -8.18 36.16 15.03
N GLU A 38 -7.48 36.96 15.83
CA GLU A 38 -7.47 36.88 17.30
C GLU A 38 -8.89 36.89 17.90
N ILE A 39 -9.79 37.69 17.33
CA ILE A 39 -11.18 37.76 17.76
C ILE A 39 -11.98 36.60 17.14
N ILE A 40 -12.07 36.51 15.82
CA ILE A 40 -13.02 35.62 15.13
C ILE A 40 -12.69 34.12 15.32
N ALA A 41 -11.41 33.73 15.29
CA ALA A 41 -11.00 32.33 15.42
C ALA A 41 -11.27 31.77 16.84
N ASN A 42 -11.34 32.64 17.84
CA ASN A 42 -11.54 32.29 19.26
C ASN A 42 -12.98 32.50 19.74
N ARG A 43 -13.95 32.58 18.82
CA ARG A 43 -15.38 32.74 19.13
C ARG A 43 -16.16 31.67 18.39
N THR A 44 -17.17 31.08 19.00
CA THR A 44 -18.07 30.14 18.29
C THR A 44 -18.94 30.86 17.25
N VAL A 45 -19.54 30.14 16.30
CA VAL A 45 -20.49 30.71 15.32
C VAL A 45 -21.58 31.53 16.01
N SER A 46 -22.14 31.04 17.12
CA SER A 46 -23.16 31.77 17.89
C SER A 46 -22.63 33.11 18.43
N GLN A 47 -21.42 33.12 18.98
CA GLN A 47 -20.79 34.33 19.50
C GLN A 47 -20.41 35.31 18.38
N ARG A 48 -19.92 34.80 17.24
CA ARG A 48 -19.68 35.62 16.03
C ARG A 48 -20.98 36.30 15.56
N GLN A 49 -22.10 35.59 15.58
CA GLN A 49 -23.42 36.16 15.25
C GLN A 49 -23.88 37.22 16.26
N GLU A 50 -23.57 37.08 17.55
CA GLU A 50 -23.81 38.13 18.55
C GLU A 50 -22.96 39.37 18.31
N ILE A 51 -21.67 39.19 17.97
CA ILE A 51 -20.76 40.28 17.59
C ILE A 51 -21.29 41.00 16.34
N ALA A 52 -21.77 40.27 15.32
CA ALA A 52 -22.37 40.87 14.13
C ALA A 52 -23.61 41.72 14.46
N LYS A 53 -24.47 41.26 15.38
CA LYS A 53 -25.64 42.04 15.85
C LYS A 53 -25.20 43.29 16.61
N ALA A 54 -24.23 43.17 17.51
CA ALA A 54 -23.67 44.31 18.27
C ALA A 54 -23.03 45.35 17.32
N TYR A 55 -22.25 44.89 16.35
CA TYR A 55 -21.64 45.73 15.32
C TYR A 55 -22.70 46.49 14.50
N LYS A 56 -23.77 45.80 14.07
CA LYS A 56 -24.88 46.43 13.34
C LYS A 56 -25.61 47.48 14.18
N ALA A 57 -25.81 47.22 15.47
CA ALA A 57 -26.42 48.18 16.39
C ALA A 57 -25.53 49.42 16.64
N ALA A 58 -24.21 49.22 16.76
CA ALA A 58 -23.25 50.29 17.02
C ALA A 58 -22.97 51.17 15.78
N TYR A 59 -22.89 50.58 14.59
CA TYR A 59 -22.38 51.24 13.38
C TYR A 59 -23.39 51.34 12.23
N GLY A 60 -24.58 50.77 12.36
CA GLY A 60 -25.61 50.78 11.33
C GLY A 60 -25.24 50.04 10.03
N ARG A 61 -24.17 49.23 10.05
CA ARG A 61 -23.63 48.50 8.90
C ARG A 61 -23.54 47.01 9.22
N ASP A 62 -23.69 46.17 8.20
CA ASP A 62 -23.53 44.72 8.36
C ASP A 62 -22.04 44.34 8.47
N LEU A 63 -21.70 43.52 9.45
CA LEU A 63 -20.31 43.13 9.71
C LEU A 63 -19.74 42.25 8.60
N GLN A 64 -20.53 41.30 8.06
CA GLN A 64 -20.09 40.43 6.98
C GLN A 64 -19.92 41.22 5.67
N GLU A 65 -20.81 42.17 5.37
CA GLU A 65 -20.60 43.11 4.25
C GLU A 65 -19.36 43.97 4.44
N ARG A 66 -19.03 44.36 5.69
CA ARG A 66 -17.80 45.09 5.97
C ARG A 66 -16.58 44.21 5.68
N PHE A 67 -16.54 42.98 6.19
CA PHE A 67 -15.47 42.03 5.85
C PHE A 67 -15.35 41.79 4.35
N GLN A 68 -16.47 41.70 3.63
CA GLN A 68 -16.48 41.51 2.18
C GLN A 68 -15.77 42.65 1.43
N LYS A 69 -15.86 43.89 1.93
CA LYS A 69 -15.26 45.08 1.34
C LYS A 69 -13.79 45.28 1.74
N GLU A 70 -13.45 44.97 2.98
CA GLU A 70 -12.13 45.26 3.55
C GLU A 70 -11.13 44.12 3.35
N LEU A 71 -11.61 42.87 3.28
CA LEU A 71 -10.76 41.69 3.12
C LEU A 71 -10.74 41.22 1.66
N SER A 72 -9.71 40.45 1.31
CA SER A 72 -9.58 39.85 -0.03
C SER A 72 -9.12 38.39 0.03
N GLY A 73 -9.08 37.74 -1.13
CA GLY A 73 -8.58 36.36 -1.27
C GLY A 73 -9.27 35.33 -0.37
N ASP A 74 -8.47 34.36 0.07
CA ASP A 74 -8.91 33.23 0.88
C ASP A 74 -9.15 33.60 2.34
N PHE A 75 -8.40 34.57 2.86
CA PHE A 75 -8.64 35.09 4.19
C PHE A 75 -10.06 35.65 4.33
N ARG A 76 -10.51 36.48 3.36
CA ARG A 76 -11.92 36.93 3.31
C ARG A 76 -12.88 35.75 3.31
N ARG A 77 -12.61 34.73 2.49
CA ARG A 77 -13.47 33.55 2.36
C ARG A 77 -13.59 32.81 3.69
N ILE A 78 -12.48 32.54 4.37
CA ILE A 78 -12.44 31.85 5.67
C ILE A 78 -13.14 32.67 6.75
N VAL A 79 -12.87 33.98 6.85
CA VAL A 79 -13.52 34.87 7.82
C VAL A 79 -15.03 34.88 7.60
N LEU A 80 -15.51 34.98 6.36
CA LEU A 80 -16.94 34.90 6.08
C LEU A 80 -17.51 33.50 6.37
N TYR A 81 -16.75 32.44 6.08
CA TYR A 81 -17.16 31.07 6.35
C TYR A 81 -17.30 30.78 7.84
N SER A 82 -16.55 31.50 8.67
CA SER A 82 -16.66 31.42 10.12
C SER A 82 -18.05 31.86 10.62
N PHE A 83 -18.84 32.61 9.88
CA PHE A 83 -20.19 32.98 10.35
C PHE A 83 -21.25 31.90 10.08
N TYR A 84 -20.87 30.80 9.41
CA TYR A 84 -21.75 29.72 9.01
C TYR A 84 -21.54 28.48 9.87
N ASP A 85 -22.65 27.80 10.17
CA ASP A 85 -22.57 26.45 10.75
C ASP A 85 -22.08 25.43 9.72
N LYS A 86 -21.79 24.21 10.20
CA LYS A 86 -21.34 23.07 9.41
C LYS A 86 -22.15 22.86 8.12
N CYS A 87 -23.47 22.95 8.21
CA CYS A 87 -24.35 22.66 7.08
C CYS A 87 -24.32 23.78 6.04
N HIS A 88 -24.22 25.03 6.47
CA HIS A 88 -24.05 26.18 5.58
C HIS A 88 -22.69 26.21 4.89
N VAL A 89 -21.60 25.88 5.61
CA VAL A 89 -20.27 25.71 4.99
C VAL A 89 -20.30 24.62 3.91
N ASN A 90 -20.83 23.44 4.24
CA ASN A 90 -20.94 22.33 3.29
C ASN A 90 -21.88 22.62 2.13
N ALA A 91 -23.02 23.28 2.36
CA ALA A 91 -23.96 23.62 1.30
C ALA A 91 -23.36 24.66 0.33
N ARG A 92 -22.54 25.59 0.82
CA ARG A 92 -21.87 26.57 -0.02
C ARG A 92 -20.77 25.93 -0.86
N ALA A 93 -20.02 24.99 -0.28
CA ALA A 93 -19.07 24.18 -1.04
C ALA A 93 -19.79 23.39 -2.15
N CYS A 94 -20.92 22.74 -1.86
CA CYS A 94 -21.72 22.06 -2.89
C CYS A 94 -22.21 23.02 -3.99
N TYR A 95 -22.67 24.22 -3.62
CA TYR A 95 -23.14 25.21 -4.59
C TYR A 95 -22.00 25.66 -5.52
N ARG A 96 -20.80 25.87 -4.97
CA ARG A 96 -19.61 26.24 -5.76
C ARG A 96 -19.09 25.10 -6.62
N ALA A 97 -19.11 23.87 -6.10
CA ALA A 97 -18.76 22.66 -6.85
C ALA A 97 -19.62 22.49 -8.10
N ILE A 98 -20.88 22.95 -8.05
CA ILE A 98 -21.83 22.89 -9.17
C ILE A 98 -21.74 24.15 -10.06
N LYS A 99 -21.48 25.32 -9.45
CA LYS A 99 -21.48 26.61 -10.16
C LYS A 99 -20.20 26.80 -10.98
N GLY A 100 -20.28 26.59 -12.28
CA GLY A 100 -19.19 26.91 -13.20
C GLY A 100 -19.23 26.11 -14.50
N ALA A 101 -18.12 26.09 -15.22
CA ALA A 101 -17.93 25.13 -16.31
C ALA A 101 -17.34 23.84 -15.70
N GLY A 102 -18.10 22.75 -15.77
CA GLY A 102 -17.76 21.48 -15.10
C GLY A 102 -18.38 21.36 -13.72
N THR A 103 -18.13 20.24 -13.05
CA THR A 103 -18.59 19.96 -11.70
C THR A 103 -17.41 19.42 -10.90
N ASP A 104 -17.34 19.76 -9.63
CA ASP A 104 -16.41 19.13 -8.69
C ASP A 104 -17.14 17.99 -7.97
N GLU A 105 -17.10 16.80 -8.57
CA GLU A 105 -17.74 15.61 -8.01
C GLU A 105 -17.14 15.21 -6.66
N GLN A 106 -15.87 15.54 -6.41
CA GLN A 106 -15.17 15.20 -5.17
C GLN A 106 -15.82 15.88 -3.96
N ILE A 107 -16.10 17.19 -4.04
CA ILE A 107 -16.79 17.92 -2.97
C ILE A 107 -18.18 17.34 -2.73
N LEU A 108 -18.92 17.02 -3.80
CA LEU A 108 -20.26 16.45 -3.69
C LEU A 108 -20.23 15.08 -2.99
N ILE A 109 -19.26 14.23 -3.34
CA ILE A 109 -19.05 12.94 -2.70
C ILE A 109 -18.70 13.13 -1.22
N ASP A 110 -17.70 13.95 -0.91
CA ASP A 110 -17.19 14.12 0.45
C ASP A 110 -18.22 14.74 1.40
N VAL A 111 -19.12 15.58 0.90
CA VAL A 111 -20.21 16.15 1.70
C VAL A 111 -21.39 15.18 1.82
N ILE A 112 -21.91 14.69 0.69
CA ILE A 112 -23.18 13.94 0.69
C ILE A 112 -22.96 12.54 1.25
N CYS A 113 -21.89 11.84 0.87
CA CYS A 113 -21.66 10.45 1.28
C CYS A 113 -21.23 10.30 2.74
N THR A 114 -20.71 11.36 3.36
CA THR A 114 -20.30 11.36 4.78
C THR A 114 -21.42 11.81 5.74
N SER A 115 -22.55 12.28 5.20
CA SER A 115 -23.67 12.87 5.96
C SER A 115 -24.70 11.83 6.44
N ASP A 116 -25.21 12.01 7.65
CA ASP A 116 -26.40 11.29 8.14
C ASP A 116 -27.72 11.99 7.73
N ASN A 117 -28.88 11.40 8.07
CA ASN A 117 -30.18 11.96 7.66
C ASN A 117 -30.44 13.37 8.20
N LEU A 118 -29.98 13.67 9.42
CA LEU A 118 -30.17 14.98 10.03
C LEU A 118 -29.26 16.01 9.36
N GLU A 119 -28.00 15.63 9.09
CA GLU A 119 -27.05 16.43 8.32
C GLU A 119 -27.58 16.70 6.91
N ILE A 120 -28.12 15.70 6.20
CA ILE A 120 -28.73 15.88 4.86
C ILE A 120 -29.94 16.83 4.92
N PHE A 121 -30.83 16.68 5.92
CA PHE A 121 -31.97 17.57 6.09
C PHE A 121 -31.52 19.03 6.28
N ASN A 122 -30.53 19.25 7.15
CA ASN A 122 -29.99 20.59 7.43
C ASN A 122 -29.20 21.15 6.24
N LEU A 123 -28.43 20.31 5.53
CA LEU A 123 -27.70 20.67 4.31
C LEU A 123 -28.64 21.21 3.24
N LYS A 124 -29.76 20.53 3.00
CA LYS A 124 -30.78 20.95 2.01
C LYS A 124 -31.43 22.28 2.37
N LYS A 125 -31.66 22.52 3.67
CA LYS A 125 -32.18 23.80 4.16
C LYS A 125 -31.17 24.92 3.90
N ALA A 126 -29.92 24.70 4.32
CA ALA A 126 -28.84 25.65 4.12
C ALA A 126 -28.57 25.95 2.63
N TYR A 127 -28.70 24.94 1.76
CA TYR A 127 -28.59 25.14 0.30
C TYR A 127 -29.67 26.06 -0.26
N LYS A 128 -30.91 25.96 0.24
CA LYS A 128 -31.98 26.90 -0.15
C LYS A 128 -31.67 28.32 0.29
N ASP A 129 -31.11 28.49 1.49
CA ASP A 129 -30.69 29.78 2.00
C ASP A 129 -29.60 30.39 1.10
N ILE A 130 -28.62 29.59 0.66
CA ILE A 130 -27.58 30.02 -0.29
C ILE A 130 -28.15 30.39 -1.67
N LEU A 131 -29.13 29.64 -2.18
CA LEU A 131 -29.79 29.99 -3.44
C LEU A 131 -30.47 31.37 -3.34
N LEU A 132 -31.10 31.68 -2.20
CA LEU A 132 -31.71 32.99 -1.98
C LEU A 132 -30.65 34.11 -1.88
N GLU A 133 -29.56 33.88 -1.15
CA GLU A 133 -28.44 34.82 -1.05
C GLU A 133 -27.83 35.13 -2.42
N GLU A 134 -27.68 34.11 -3.27
CA GLU A 134 -27.14 34.21 -4.63
C GLU A 134 -28.18 34.66 -5.67
N ARG A 135 -29.38 35.08 -5.20
CA ARG A 135 -30.51 35.55 -6.03
C ARG A 135 -30.94 34.56 -7.11
N GLN A 136 -30.81 33.27 -6.82
CA GLN A 136 -31.26 32.16 -7.65
C GLN A 136 -32.71 31.78 -7.33
N ASN A 137 -33.36 31.05 -8.24
CA ASN A 137 -34.74 30.62 -8.06
C ASN A 137 -34.85 29.43 -7.11
N ALA A 138 -34.86 29.69 -5.79
CA ALA A 138 -34.98 28.67 -4.74
C ALA A 138 -36.34 27.92 -4.69
N VAL A 139 -37.31 28.31 -5.54
CA VAL A 139 -38.57 27.57 -5.74
C VAL A 139 -38.39 26.45 -6.75
N LYS A 140 -37.58 26.69 -7.79
CA LYS A 140 -37.32 25.71 -8.87
C LYS A 140 -36.05 24.91 -8.67
N ARG A 141 -35.07 25.47 -7.96
CA ARG A 141 -33.78 24.84 -7.68
C ARG A 141 -33.71 24.33 -6.25
N SER A 142 -33.05 23.18 -6.09
CA SER A 142 -32.66 22.58 -4.82
C SER A 142 -31.35 21.83 -5.02
N LEU A 143 -30.71 21.42 -3.93
CA LEU A 143 -29.49 20.61 -4.02
C LEU A 143 -29.71 19.34 -4.85
N GLU A 144 -30.89 18.71 -4.75
CA GLU A 144 -31.25 17.54 -5.57
C GLU A 144 -31.39 17.86 -7.05
N THR A 145 -32.09 18.94 -7.40
CA THR A 145 -32.28 19.29 -8.82
C THR A 145 -30.93 19.62 -9.44
N ASP A 146 -30.11 20.36 -8.72
CA ASP A 146 -28.81 20.83 -9.20
C ASP A 146 -27.83 19.64 -9.35
N VAL A 147 -27.74 18.75 -8.35
CA VAL A 147 -26.95 17.50 -8.48
C VAL A 147 -27.46 16.62 -9.62
N LYS A 148 -28.77 16.53 -9.82
CA LYS A 148 -29.36 15.76 -10.92
C LYS A 148 -29.08 16.39 -12.29
N GLU A 149 -28.98 17.70 -12.37
CA GLU A 149 -28.71 18.40 -13.63
C GLU A 149 -27.24 18.42 -14.01
N ASP A 150 -26.32 18.35 -13.05
CA ASP A 150 -24.88 18.47 -13.30
C ASP A 150 -24.10 17.15 -13.23
N VAL A 151 -24.51 16.21 -12.37
CA VAL A 151 -23.86 14.89 -12.27
C VAL A 151 -24.52 13.89 -13.25
N ARG A 152 -23.78 12.87 -13.72
CA ARG A 152 -24.27 11.83 -14.64
C ARG A 152 -23.96 10.42 -14.14
N GLY A 153 -24.60 9.42 -14.73
CA GLY A 153 -24.31 7.99 -14.48
C GLY A 153 -24.66 7.51 -13.07
N ASP A 154 -24.00 6.45 -12.63
CA ASP A 154 -24.28 5.78 -11.35
C ASP A 154 -24.00 6.66 -10.12
N LEU A 155 -23.02 7.57 -10.25
CA LEU A 155 -22.77 8.59 -9.22
C LEU A 155 -24.01 9.46 -8.97
N GLN A 156 -24.71 9.89 -10.03
CA GLN A 156 -25.94 10.69 -9.89
C GLN A 156 -26.97 9.93 -9.06
N PHE A 157 -27.15 8.64 -9.30
CA PHE A 157 -28.10 7.81 -8.56
C PHE A 157 -27.73 7.69 -7.09
N VAL A 158 -26.45 7.45 -6.77
CA VAL A 158 -25.96 7.40 -5.39
C VAL A 158 -26.25 8.70 -4.65
N LEU A 159 -25.83 9.84 -5.20
CA LEU A 159 -25.96 11.14 -4.54
C LEU A 159 -27.43 11.54 -4.35
N VAL A 160 -28.27 11.41 -5.39
CA VAL A 160 -29.70 11.75 -5.32
C VAL A 160 -30.45 10.84 -4.34
N ALA A 161 -30.06 9.57 -4.24
CA ALA A 161 -30.67 8.63 -3.30
C ALA A 161 -30.29 8.98 -1.84
N ILE A 162 -29.05 9.37 -1.56
CA ILE A 162 -28.64 9.83 -0.22
C ILE A 162 -29.35 11.13 0.15
N LEU A 163 -29.50 12.07 -0.80
CA LEU A 163 -30.21 13.33 -0.60
C LEU A 163 -31.70 13.18 -0.27
N GLN A 164 -32.28 11.99 -0.46
CA GLN A 164 -33.60 11.70 0.08
C GLN A 164 -33.65 11.78 1.61
N GLY A 165 -32.51 11.61 2.31
CA GLY A 165 -32.41 11.67 3.76
C GLY A 165 -33.19 10.56 4.45
N LYS A 166 -33.23 9.37 3.82
CA LYS A 166 -34.05 8.22 4.23
C LYS A 166 -33.22 6.98 4.55
N ARG A 167 -31.96 7.15 4.93
CA ARG A 167 -31.12 6.04 5.38
C ARG A 167 -31.72 5.43 6.65
N GLU A 168 -31.66 4.12 6.80
CA GLU A 168 -32.04 3.44 8.04
C GLU A 168 -31.15 3.92 9.19
N THR A 169 -31.66 3.90 10.43
CA THR A 169 -30.92 4.36 11.62
C THR A 169 -30.60 3.25 12.62
N THR A 170 -31.29 2.12 12.52
CA THR A 170 -31.14 0.97 13.42
C THR A 170 -30.31 -0.14 12.76
N LEU A 171 -29.76 -1.01 13.60
CA LEU A 171 -29.08 -2.24 13.17
C LEU A 171 -30.12 -3.37 13.08
N ASN A 172 -30.14 -4.08 11.95
CA ASN A 172 -30.92 -5.30 11.79
C ASN A 172 -29.96 -6.45 11.48
N GLU A 173 -29.63 -7.26 12.49
CA GLU A 173 -28.61 -8.31 12.38
C GLU A 173 -28.98 -9.42 11.37
N VAL A 174 -30.27 -9.70 11.20
CA VAL A 174 -30.73 -10.68 10.20
C VAL A 174 -30.44 -10.16 8.80
N GLN A 175 -30.75 -8.89 8.56
CA GLN A 175 -30.55 -8.21 7.28
C GLN A 175 -29.07 -8.01 6.94
N VAL A 176 -28.21 -7.79 7.96
CA VAL A 176 -26.75 -7.68 7.76
C VAL A 176 -26.19 -8.89 7.04
N ARG A 177 -26.56 -10.10 7.47
CA ARG A 177 -26.08 -11.33 6.84
C ARG A 177 -26.65 -11.52 5.44
N GLU A 178 -27.92 -11.22 5.25
CA GLU A 178 -28.58 -11.28 3.94
C GLU A 178 -27.95 -10.32 2.94
N ASP A 179 -27.67 -9.08 3.35
CA ASP A 179 -27.04 -8.07 2.50
C ASP A 179 -25.58 -8.40 2.19
N ALA A 180 -24.80 -8.90 3.16
CA ALA A 180 -23.43 -9.33 2.93
C ALA A 180 -23.37 -10.49 1.93
N GLU A 181 -24.29 -11.46 2.06
CA GLU A 181 -24.43 -12.54 1.08
C GLU A 181 -24.91 -12.01 -0.28
N ALA A 182 -25.85 -11.06 -0.32
CA ALA A 182 -26.36 -10.47 -1.55
C ALA A 182 -25.23 -9.71 -2.29
N LEU A 183 -24.49 -8.83 -1.62
CA LEU A 183 -23.34 -8.12 -2.19
C LEU A 183 -22.30 -9.10 -2.73
N TYR A 184 -21.99 -10.15 -1.98
CA TYR A 184 -21.01 -11.16 -2.43
C TYR A 184 -21.52 -11.94 -3.66
N ASN A 185 -22.82 -12.25 -3.69
CA ASN A 185 -23.44 -12.94 -4.82
C ASN A 185 -23.61 -12.05 -6.07
N GLY A 186 -23.86 -10.75 -5.88
CA GLY A 186 -24.07 -9.77 -6.95
C GLY A 186 -22.80 -9.05 -7.43
N GLY A 187 -21.67 -9.18 -6.72
CA GLY A 187 -20.35 -8.78 -7.19
C GLY A 187 -19.53 -10.00 -7.60
N GLU A 188 -18.62 -10.45 -6.73
CA GLU A 188 -17.56 -11.42 -7.03
C GLU A 188 -17.97 -12.81 -7.55
N LYS A 189 -19.26 -13.18 -7.48
CA LYS A 189 -19.78 -14.45 -7.99
C LYS A 189 -20.37 -14.38 -9.39
N VAL A 190 -20.54 -13.19 -9.94
CA VAL A 190 -21.09 -12.96 -11.28
C VAL A 190 -20.03 -12.29 -12.16
N ILE A 191 -20.25 -12.32 -13.48
CA ILE A 191 -19.38 -11.64 -14.44
C ILE A 191 -19.92 -10.22 -14.60
N GLY A 192 -19.21 -9.23 -14.05
CA GLY A 192 -19.69 -7.85 -13.87
C GLY A 192 -20.32 -7.62 -12.50
N THR A 193 -20.70 -6.39 -12.21
CA THR A 193 -21.19 -5.96 -10.89
C THR A 193 -22.66 -5.59 -10.96
N ASP A 194 -23.45 -6.04 -9.99
CA ASP A 194 -24.79 -5.50 -9.78
C ASP A 194 -24.67 -4.13 -9.07
N ASP A 195 -24.31 -3.11 -9.85
CA ASP A 195 -24.13 -1.74 -9.36
C ASP A 195 -25.41 -1.20 -8.69
N SER A 196 -26.57 -1.64 -9.16
CA SER A 196 -27.87 -1.31 -8.56
C SER A 196 -28.02 -1.93 -7.16
N LEU A 197 -27.55 -3.16 -6.95
CA LEU A 197 -27.53 -3.81 -5.63
C LEU A 197 -26.58 -3.13 -4.66
N PHE A 198 -25.34 -2.85 -5.09
CA PHE A 198 -24.35 -2.12 -4.28
C PHE A 198 -24.89 -0.76 -3.86
N THR A 199 -25.38 0.01 -4.83
CA THR A 199 -26.00 1.32 -4.59
C THR A 199 -27.18 1.21 -3.62
N ARG A 200 -28.12 0.29 -3.86
CA ARG A 200 -29.30 0.11 -3.02
C ARG A 200 -28.92 -0.18 -1.58
N ILE A 201 -28.01 -1.13 -1.33
CA ILE A 201 -27.63 -1.52 0.02
C ILE A 201 -26.84 -0.37 0.70
N LEU A 202 -25.81 0.15 0.04
CA LEU A 202 -24.91 1.15 0.64
C LEU A 202 -25.57 2.52 0.83
N VAL A 203 -26.61 2.87 0.07
CA VAL A 203 -27.35 4.12 0.29
C VAL A 203 -28.46 3.98 1.33
N THR A 204 -29.11 2.81 1.43
CA THR A 204 -30.27 2.63 2.32
C THR A 204 -29.92 2.18 3.74
N ARG A 205 -28.91 1.33 3.92
CA ARG A 205 -28.61 0.74 5.24
C ARG A 205 -28.01 1.74 6.20
N SER A 206 -28.27 1.55 7.50
CA SER A 206 -27.65 2.38 8.54
C SER A 206 -26.13 2.22 8.52
N PHE A 207 -25.38 3.24 8.96
CA PHE A 207 -23.92 3.12 9.06
C PHE A 207 -23.49 1.99 10.01
N LYS A 208 -24.29 1.71 11.05
CA LYS A 208 -24.08 0.55 11.94
C LYS A 208 -24.23 -0.77 11.17
N SER A 209 -25.28 -0.89 10.35
CA SER A 209 -25.48 -2.05 9.48
C SER A 209 -24.36 -2.17 8.45
N ILE A 210 -23.93 -1.09 7.80
CA ILE A 210 -22.83 -1.14 6.80
C ILE A 210 -21.52 -1.60 7.43
N ARG A 211 -21.18 -1.11 8.63
CA ARG A 211 -20.01 -1.61 9.38
C ARG A 211 -20.12 -3.10 9.68
N ALA A 212 -21.28 -3.56 10.13
CA ALA A 212 -21.51 -4.98 10.41
C ALA A 212 -21.51 -5.83 9.11
N ILE A 213 -22.04 -5.28 8.01
CA ILE A 213 -22.00 -5.89 6.67
C ILE A 213 -20.55 -6.02 6.20
N ASN A 214 -19.69 -5.00 6.42
CA ASN A 214 -18.28 -5.08 6.07
C ASN A 214 -17.57 -6.25 6.78
N GLU A 215 -17.82 -6.42 8.09
CA GLU A 215 -17.26 -7.55 8.86
C GLU A 215 -17.85 -8.89 8.41
N ALA A 216 -19.17 -8.97 8.22
CA ALA A 216 -19.83 -10.18 7.71
C ALA A 216 -19.32 -10.55 6.30
N TYR A 217 -19.15 -9.56 5.42
CA TYR A 217 -18.61 -9.71 4.08
C TYR A 217 -17.16 -10.22 4.14
N LYS A 218 -16.33 -9.66 5.03
CA LYS A 218 -14.95 -10.13 5.25
C LYS A 218 -14.90 -11.60 5.65
N MET A 219 -15.82 -12.05 6.48
CA MET A 219 -15.95 -13.46 6.87
C MET A 219 -16.47 -14.36 5.72
N LEU A 220 -17.23 -13.81 4.77
CA LEU A 220 -17.77 -14.53 3.61
C LEU A 220 -16.78 -14.62 2.44
N ALA A 221 -16.12 -13.51 2.10
CA ALA A 221 -15.29 -13.34 0.91
C ALA A 221 -13.78 -13.53 1.16
N GLY A 222 -13.33 -13.44 2.42
CA GLY A 222 -11.91 -13.48 2.78
C GLY A 222 -11.17 -12.16 2.58
N HIS A 223 -11.86 -11.10 2.19
CA HIS A 223 -11.42 -9.72 2.23
C HIS A 223 -12.61 -8.79 2.49
N ASP A 224 -12.35 -7.56 2.90
CA ASP A 224 -13.39 -6.59 3.24
C ASP A 224 -14.16 -6.07 2.01
N LEU A 225 -15.22 -5.32 2.30
CA LEU A 225 -16.11 -4.75 1.29
C LEU A 225 -15.44 -3.63 0.49
N LEU A 226 -14.47 -2.92 1.08
CA LEU A 226 -13.69 -1.89 0.37
C LEU A 226 -12.94 -2.50 -0.80
N LYS A 227 -12.19 -3.58 -0.56
CA LYS A 227 -11.47 -4.31 -1.62
C LYS A 227 -12.39 -4.91 -2.66
N ALA A 228 -13.62 -5.26 -2.29
CA ALA A 228 -14.63 -5.72 -3.26
C ALA A 228 -15.05 -4.58 -4.19
N ILE A 229 -15.39 -3.42 -3.62
CA ILE A 229 -15.79 -2.22 -4.38
C ILE A 229 -14.67 -1.79 -5.34
N GLU A 230 -13.41 -1.76 -4.89
CA GLU A 230 -12.25 -1.36 -5.71
C GLU A 230 -12.02 -2.25 -6.95
N LYS A 231 -12.33 -3.55 -6.83
CA LYS A 231 -12.17 -4.48 -7.96
C LYS A 231 -13.32 -4.43 -8.95
N GLU A 232 -14.51 -4.12 -8.46
CA GLU A 232 -15.77 -4.32 -9.17
C GLU A 232 -16.33 -3.01 -9.74
N THR A 233 -15.83 -1.86 -9.30
CA THR A 233 -16.30 -0.52 -9.70
C THR A 233 -15.13 0.39 -10.05
N SER A 234 -15.36 1.53 -10.69
CA SER A 234 -14.30 2.50 -11.00
C SER A 234 -14.80 3.95 -10.96
N GLY A 235 -13.86 4.90 -11.08
CA GLY A 235 -14.15 6.34 -11.15
C GLY A 235 -14.84 6.90 -9.89
N ASP A 236 -15.63 7.96 -10.08
CA ASP A 236 -16.30 8.64 -8.98
C ASP A 236 -17.43 7.82 -8.33
N TYR A 237 -18.01 6.88 -9.09
CA TYR A 237 -18.95 5.91 -8.53
C TYR A 237 -18.27 5.02 -7.49
N MET A 238 -17.12 4.43 -7.81
CA MET A 238 -16.29 3.68 -6.85
C MET A 238 -15.94 4.54 -5.63
N ARG A 239 -15.48 5.77 -5.87
CA ARG A 239 -15.09 6.69 -4.80
C ARG A 239 -16.26 6.97 -3.86
N SER A 240 -17.47 7.19 -4.39
CA SER A 240 -18.67 7.42 -3.58
C SER A 240 -18.99 6.23 -2.66
N LEU A 241 -18.91 5.00 -3.17
CA LEU A 241 -19.18 3.80 -2.38
C LEU A 241 -18.11 3.57 -1.31
N ILE A 242 -16.83 3.77 -1.65
CA ILE A 242 -15.72 3.71 -0.70
C ILE A 242 -15.90 4.73 0.41
N THR A 243 -16.25 5.98 0.09
CA THR A 243 -16.48 7.04 1.08
C THR A 243 -17.62 6.68 2.04
N ILE A 244 -18.72 6.10 1.55
CA ILE A 244 -19.82 5.62 2.39
C ILE A 244 -19.33 4.55 3.38
N VAL A 245 -18.59 3.54 2.89
CA VAL A 245 -18.11 2.43 3.72
C VAL A 245 -17.06 2.90 4.73
N LYS A 246 -16.09 3.74 4.31
CA LYS A 246 -15.10 4.35 5.20
C LYS A 246 -15.78 5.19 6.29
N THR A 247 -16.78 6.00 5.93
CA THR A 247 -17.57 6.77 6.91
C THR A 247 -18.27 5.85 7.90
N ALA A 248 -18.86 4.75 7.42
CA ALA A 248 -19.52 3.76 8.27
C ALA A 248 -18.55 3.10 9.26
N ILE A 249 -17.33 2.77 8.81
CA ILE A 249 -16.28 2.16 9.64
C ILE A 249 -15.78 3.17 10.68
N ASN A 250 -15.30 4.32 10.23
CA ASN A 250 -14.76 5.37 11.09
C ASN A 250 -14.88 6.74 10.39
N LYS A 251 -15.90 7.52 10.78
CA LYS A 251 -16.14 8.85 10.21
C LYS A 251 -14.96 9.79 10.42
N ASN A 252 -14.37 9.84 11.62
CA ASN A 252 -13.26 10.76 11.90
C ASN A 252 -12.02 10.43 11.06
N GLU A 253 -11.70 9.15 10.88
CA GLU A 253 -10.61 8.71 10.01
C GLU A 253 -10.91 8.96 8.52
N CYS A 254 -12.16 8.75 8.08
CA CYS A 254 -12.57 9.09 6.72
C CYS A 254 -12.44 10.59 6.43
N ILE A 255 -12.79 11.45 7.40
CA ILE A 255 -12.60 12.90 7.26
C ILE A 255 -11.10 13.26 7.32
N ALA A 256 -10.28 12.54 8.09
CA ALA A 256 -8.83 12.71 8.09
C ALA A 256 -8.21 12.35 6.74
N ASP A 257 -8.69 11.29 6.07
CA ASP A 257 -8.30 10.95 4.69
C ASP A 257 -8.65 12.09 3.72
N ILE A 258 -9.86 12.65 3.82
CA ILE A 258 -10.29 13.79 2.99
C ILE A 258 -9.40 15.02 3.24
N LEU A 259 -9.08 15.30 4.50
CA LEU A 259 -8.20 16.40 4.88
C LEU A 259 -6.79 16.19 4.32
N PHE A 260 -6.22 14.99 4.47
CA PHE A 260 -4.91 14.66 3.92
C PHE A 260 -4.88 14.81 2.39
N ASN A 261 -5.85 14.22 1.70
CA ASN A 261 -5.95 14.29 0.24
C ASN A 261 -6.14 15.72 -0.27
N SER A 262 -6.75 16.62 0.53
CA SER A 262 -6.87 18.04 0.16
C SER A 262 -5.52 18.79 0.17
N MET A 263 -4.51 18.25 0.83
CA MET A 263 -3.15 18.83 0.93
C MET A 263 -2.10 18.02 0.14
N ALA A 264 -2.49 16.85 -0.40
CA ALA A 264 -1.60 15.97 -1.14
C ALA A 264 -1.45 16.45 -2.59
N GLY A 265 -0.24 16.81 -3.03
CA GLY A 265 0.03 17.21 -4.42
C GLY A 265 0.92 18.45 -4.55
N ALA A 266 1.07 18.99 -5.77
CA ALA A 266 1.69 20.29 -6.01
C ALA A 266 0.59 21.34 -6.01
N GLY A 267 0.23 21.82 -4.83
CA GLY A 267 -0.92 22.69 -4.58
C GLY A 267 -1.90 22.07 -3.58
N THR A 268 -2.85 22.88 -3.14
CA THR A 268 -3.86 22.51 -2.15
C THR A 268 -5.24 22.58 -2.79
N HIS A 269 -6.11 21.62 -2.49
CA HIS A 269 -7.52 21.73 -2.83
C HIS A 269 -8.22 22.64 -1.78
N ASP A 270 -8.00 23.95 -1.91
CA ASP A 270 -8.29 24.95 -0.88
C ASP A 270 -9.75 24.97 -0.41
N GLU A 271 -10.69 24.65 -1.30
CA GLU A 271 -12.12 24.58 -0.95
C GLU A 271 -12.40 23.40 0.01
N ASN A 272 -11.82 22.22 -0.19
CA ASN A 272 -11.98 21.09 0.76
C ASN A 272 -11.20 21.32 2.04
N LEU A 273 -9.97 21.84 1.98
CA LEU A 273 -9.19 22.16 3.17
C LEU A 273 -9.97 23.14 4.06
N THR A 274 -10.41 24.26 3.48
CA THR A 274 -11.20 25.28 4.18
C THR A 274 -12.51 24.68 4.71
N ARG A 275 -13.25 23.95 3.86
CA ARG A 275 -14.53 23.35 4.23
C ARG A 275 -14.37 22.41 5.42
N VAL A 276 -13.40 21.48 5.39
CA VAL A 276 -13.23 20.48 6.46
C VAL A 276 -12.84 21.16 7.77
N ILE A 277 -11.90 22.10 7.76
CA ILE A 277 -11.52 22.82 8.98
C ILE A 277 -12.72 23.59 9.55
N MET A 278 -13.42 24.36 8.72
CA MET A 278 -14.53 25.21 9.16
C MET A 278 -15.77 24.41 9.58
N ALA A 279 -16.08 23.33 8.86
CA ALA A 279 -17.26 22.49 9.11
C ALA A 279 -17.13 21.64 10.40
N TYR A 280 -15.91 21.35 10.84
CA TYR A 280 -15.67 20.45 11.97
C TYR A 280 -15.04 21.11 13.20
N SER A 281 -14.57 22.36 13.10
CA SER A 281 -13.90 23.10 14.20
C SER A 281 -14.70 23.16 15.51
N GLU A 282 -16.03 23.30 15.43
CA GLU A 282 -16.92 23.39 16.59
C GLU A 282 -17.56 22.03 16.98
N THR A 283 -17.12 20.92 16.36
CA THR A 283 -17.70 19.59 16.62
C THR A 283 -16.67 18.51 16.92
N SER A 284 -15.87 18.10 15.94
CA SER A 284 -15.01 16.91 16.04
C SER A 284 -13.60 17.08 15.46
N LEU A 285 -13.16 18.31 15.17
CA LEU A 285 -11.84 18.55 14.56
C LEU A 285 -10.67 17.99 15.40
N ALA A 286 -10.73 18.02 16.72
CA ALA A 286 -9.69 17.45 17.58
C ALA A 286 -9.60 15.90 17.49
N GLU A 287 -10.72 15.24 17.20
CA GLU A 287 -10.74 13.78 16.98
C GLU A 287 -10.25 13.40 15.59
N ILE A 288 -10.57 14.24 14.60
CA ILE A 288 -10.06 14.13 13.23
C ILE A 288 -8.54 14.33 13.25
N GLN A 289 -8.03 15.35 13.95
CA GLN A 289 -6.59 15.56 14.16
C GLN A 289 -5.91 14.35 14.78
N ARG A 290 -6.46 13.77 15.86
CA ARG A 290 -5.91 12.53 16.45
C ARG A 290 -5.88 11.37 15.46
N SER A 291 -6.93 11.22 14.64
CA SER A 291 -6.99 10.17 13.61
C SER A 291 -5.97 10.43 12.49
N PHE A 292 -5.81 11.69 12.10
CA PHE A 292 -4.81 12.15 11.15
C PHE A 292 -3.40 11.86 11.67
N ASP A 293 -3.08 12.25 12.91
CA ASP A 293 -1.77 12.00 13.52
C ASP A 293 -1.49 10.49 13.70
N ALA A 294 -2.48 9.72 14.16
CA ALA A 294 -2.33 8.28 14.30
C ALA A 294 -2.02 7.61 12.96
N LYS A 295 -2.69 8.02 11.89
CA LYS A 295 -2.58 7.42 10.56
C LYS A 295 -1.35 7.90 9.78
N PHE A 296 -1.06 9.20 9.84
CA PHE A 296 -0.05 9.84 9.00
C PHE A 296 1.23 10.23 9.77
N SER A 297 1.18 10.40 11.09
CA SER A 297 2.38 10.66 11.92
C SER A 297 3.04 9.40 12.46
N SER A 298 2.28 8.30 12.67
CA SER A 298 2.84 6.99 13.10
C SER A 298 3.35 6.12 11.94
N ALA A 299 2.97 6.43 10.69
CA ALA A 299 3.52 5.79 9.50
C ALA A 299 5.03 6.08 9.31
N ARG A 300 5.54 7.13 9.96
CA ARG A 300 6.99 7.45 10.01
C ARG A 300 7.80 6.54 10.94
N LEU A 301 7.19 5.72 11.81
CA LEU A 301 7.90 4.99 12.87
C LEU A 301 7.69 3.46 12.88
N LEU A 302 6.80 2.89 12.07
CA LEU A 302 6.49 1.44 12.10
C LEU A 302 6.28 0.78 10.71
N HIS A 303 6.99 1.24 9.68
CA HIS A 303 7.23 0.47 8.45
C HIS A 303 8.75 0.27 8.29
N PHE A 304 9.24 -0.95 8.52
CA PHE A 304 10.63 -1.30 8.30
C PHE A 304 11.04 -0.97 6.86
N LYS A 305 12.21 -0.34 6.69
CA LYS A 305 12.96 -0.09 5.43
C LYS A 305 12.50 -0.99 4.27
N MET A 306 11.65 -0.49 3.37
CA MET A 306 11.25 -1.24 2.17
C MET A 306 12.34 -1.11 1.10
N ALA A 307 13.49 -1.72 1.37
CA ALA A 307 14.41 -2.11 0.32
C ALA A 307 13.65 -2.99 -0.68
N THR A 308 13.90 -2.84 -1.97
CA THR A 308 13.32 -3.70 -3.02
C THR A 308 14.19 -4.94 -3.28
N VAL A 309 15.42 -4.95 -2.75
CA VAL A 309 16.36 -6.08 -2.81
C VAL A 309 16.60 -6.61 -1.41
N HIS A 310 16.45 -7.92 -1.24
CA HIS A 310 16.65 -8.62 0.04
C HIS A 310 17.71 -9.73 -0.08
N ALA A 311 18.24 -10.16 1.06
CA ALA A 311 19.16 -11.29 1.12
C ALA A 311 18.43 -12.58 0.72
N SER A 312 19.01 -13.33 -0.23
CA SER A 312 18.53 -14.65 -0.61
C SER A 312 18.74 -15.65 0.54
N VAL A 313 17.70 -16.42 0.89
CA VAL A 313 17.69 -17.38 2.01
C VAL A 313 18.61 -18.58 1.74
N ASN A 314 18.71 -19.02 0.48
CA ASN A 314 19.48 -20.19 0.06
C ASN A 314 20.78 -19.77 -0.66
N PHE A 315 21.53 -18.85 -0.06
CA PHE A 315 22.72 -18.26 -0.66
C PHE A 315 23.95 -19.17 -0.54
N ASP A 316 24.55 -19.51 -1.68
CA ASP A 316 25.86 -20.16 -1.76
C ASP A 316 26.73 -19.36 -2.75
N PRO A 317 27.76 -18.64 -2.26
CA PRO A 317 28.60 -17.80 -3.12
C PRO A 317 29.43 -18.60 -4.11
N SER A 318 29.72 -19.88 -3.86
CA SER A 318 30.48 -20.73 -4.77
C SER A 318 29.65 -21.14 -5.99
N VAL A 319 28.39 -21.50 -5.77
CA VAL A 319 27.44 -21.83 -6.85
C VAL A 319 27.18 -20.60 -7.73
N ASP A 320 26.92 -19.46 -7.12
CA ASP A 320 26.70 -18.21 -7.86
C ASP A 320 27.97 -17.81 -8.63
N SER A 321 29.16 -17.99 -8.05
CA SER A 321 30.43 -17.71 -8.73
C SER A 321 30.67 -18.60 -9.95
N GLU A 322 30.34 -19.89 -9.86
CA GLU A 322 30.42 -20.84 -10.98
C GLU A 322 29.43 -20.51 -12.10
N ALA A 323 28.19 -20.17 -11.74
CA ALA A 323 27.18 -19.77 -12.70
C ALA A 323 27.58 -18.46 -13.42
N LEU A 324 28.09 -17.46 -12.71
CA LEU A 324 28.60 -16.22 -13.31
C LEU A 324 29.83 -16.46 -14.19
N TYR A 325 30.77 -17.32 -13.77
CA TYR A 325 31.94 -17.67 -14.59
C TYR A 325 31.51 -18.32 -15.91
N THR A 326 30.55 -19.25 -15.83
CA THR A 326 30.00 -19.94 -17.01
C THR A 326 29.26 -18.96 -17.93
N ALA A 327 28.48 -18.03 -17.35
CA ALA A 327 27.75 -17.02 -18.09
C ALA A 327 28.68 -16.06 -18.86
N MET A 328 29.84 -15.74 -18.31
CA MET A 328 30.83 -14.86 -18.95
C MET A 328 31.73 -15.56 -19.97
N LYS A 329 31.95 -16.88 -19.85
CA LYS A 329 32.89 -17.61 -20.71
C LYS A 329 32.31 -18.05 -22.07
N GLY A 330 30.98 -18.13 -22.19
CA GLY A 330 30.29 -18.64 -23.38
C GLY A 330 30.35 -20.17 -23.49
N LEU A 331 29.29 -20.79 -24.02
CA LEU A 331 29.20 -22.24 -24.23
C LEU A 331 30.10 -22.68 -25.40
N GLU A 332 31.27 -23.27 -25.12
CA GLU A 332 32.01 -24.09 -26.08
C GLU A 332 31.22 -25.38 -26.36
N ARG A 333 30.33 -25.37 -27.35
CA ARG A 333 29.61 -26.57 -27.78
C ARG A 333 30.21 -27.09 -29.09
N ILE A 334 30.85 -28.26 -29.02
CA ILE A 334 31.33 -28.99 -30.21
C ILE A 334 30.11 -29.48 -31.00
N ILE A 335 29.98 -29.01 -32.24
CA ILE A 335 29.03 -29.58 -33.22
C ILE A 335 29.74 -30.79 -33.85
N PRO A 336 29.09 -31.98 -33.92
CA PRO A 336 29.59 -33.05 -34.76
C PRO A 336 29.34 -32.66 -36.21
N ASP A 337 30.29 -31.94 -36.81
CA ASP A 337 30.57 -31.84 -38.25
C ASP A 337 31.50 -30.64 -38.51
N GLY A 338 32.79 -30.79 -38.16
CA GLY A 338 33.94 -30.21 -38.87
C GLY A 338 34.15 -28.69 -38.97
N ASP A 339 33.13 -27.83 -38.89
CA ASP A 339 33.26 -26.40 -39.10
C ASP A 339 33.18 -25.64 -37.78
N PHE A 340 34.37 -25.24 -37.30
CA PHE A 340 34.57 -24.53 -36.04
C PHE A 340 34.13 -23.06 -36.17
N LYS A 341 33.00 -22.69 -35.56
CA LYS A 341 32.64 -21.28 -35.34
C LYS A 341 32.16 -21.09 -33.90
N PRO A 342 33.02 -20.64 -32.97
CA PRO A 342 32.62 -20.43 -31.58
C PRO A 342 31.56 -19.33 -31.51
N TYR A 343 30.47 -19.60 -30.79
CA TYR A 343 29.52 -18.54 -30.43
C TYR A 343 30.14 -17.75 -29.28
N ILE A 344 30.72 -16.59 -29.60
CA ILE A 344 31.28 -15.64 -28.65
C ILE A 344 30.11 -14.80 -28.14
N GLY A 345 29.70 -14.98 -26.88
CA GLY A 345 28.62 -14.19 -26.29
C GLY A 345 28.44 -14.47 -24.80
N THR A 346 28.05 -13.43 -24.08
CA THR A 346 27.73 -13.44 -22.64
C THR A 346 26.29 -13.92 -22.43
N ASP A 347 26.01 -14.62 -21.34
CA ASP A 347 24.64 -14.90 -20.90
C ASP A 347 24.17 -13.81 -19.93
N GLU A 348 23.73 -12.66 -20.46
CA GLU A 348 23.24 -11.54 -19.65
C GLU A 348 22.03 -11.93 -18.82
N LYS A 349 21.22 -12.88 -19.28
CA LYS A 349 20.06 -13.37 -18.53
C LYS A 349 20.51 -14.05 -17.24
N ALA A 350 21.50 -14.94 -17.30
CA ALA A 350 22.03 -15.60 -16.10
C ALA A 350 22.63 -14.58 -15.12
N ILE A 351 23.37 -13.57 -15.63
CA ILE A 351 23.93 -12.49 -14.81
C ILE A 351 22.82 -11.71 -14.10
N ILE A 352 21.77 -11.31 -14.83
CA ILE A 352 20.60 -10.60 -14.26
C ILE A 352 19.93 -11.48 -13.20
N ASP A 353 19.60 -12.72 -13.56
CA ASP A 353 18.87 -13.68 -12.73
C ASP A 353 19.57 -13.95 -11.39
N ILE A 354 20.90 -13.91 -11.35
CA ILE A 354 21.70 -14.02 -10.13
C ILE A 354 21.75 -12.67 -9.41
N LEU A 355 22.33 -11.65 -10.04
CA LEU A 355 22.72 -10.43 -9.34
C LEU A 355 21.52 -9.60 -8.88
N SER A 356 20.39 -9.57 -9.61
CA SER A 356 19.22 -8.80 -9.18
C SER A 356 18.54 -9.37 -7.93
N HIS A 357 18.82 -10.62 -7.58
CA HIS A 357 18.21 -11.36 -6.46
C HIS A 357 19.21 -11.69 -5.34
N ARG A 358 20.24 -10.88 -5.19
CA ARG A 358 21.23 -10.97 -4.11
C ARG A 358 21.38 -9.61 -3.46
N SER A 359 21.42 -9.57 -2.13
CA SER A 359 21.71 -8.33 -1.40
C SER A 359 23.13 -7.83 -1.74
N LEU A 360 23.41 -6.57 -1.41
CA LEU A 360 24.74 -5.99 -1.54
C LEU A 360 25.82 -6.88 -0.89
N ASP A 361 25.61 -7.31 0.35
CA ASP A 361 26.56 -8.17 1.08
C ASP A 361 26.80 -9.50 0.35
N GLN A 362 25.73 -10.11 -0.17
CA GLN A 362 25.82 -11.35 -0.93
C GLN A 362 26.58 -11.15 -2.24
N ARG A 363 26.33 -10.07 -2.98
CA ARG A 363 27.11 -9.73 -4.19
C ARG A 363 28.59 -9.54 -3.88
N GLN A 364 28.92 -8.84 -2.81
CA GLN A 364 30.31 -8.67 -2.37
C GLN A 364 30.96 -10.00 -1.95
N GLN A 365 30.20 -10.90 -1.33
CA GLN A 365 30.67 -12.25 -0.99
C GLN A 365 30.89 -13.11 -2.24
N ILE A 366 30.00 -13.03 -3.24
CA ILE A 366 30.21 -13.66 -4.56
C ILE A 366 31.51 -13.15 -5.17
N ALA A 367 31.75 -11.83 -5.19
CA ALA A 367 32.98 -11.27 -5.76
C ALA A 367 34.25 -11.81 -5.08
N LYS A 368 34.25 -11.91 -3.75
CA LYS A 368 35.36 -12.50 -2.97
C LYS A 368 35.58 -13.98 -3.30
N THR A 369 34.49 -14.77 -3.33
CA THR A 369 34.55 -16.19 -3.64
C THR A 369 34.97 -16.46 -5.08
N PHE A 370 34.48 -15.68 -6.04
CA PHE A 370 34.87 -15.75 -7.44
C PHE A 370 36.37 -15.51 -7.62
N GLN A 371 36.93 -14.52 -6.92
CA GLN A 371 38.37 -14.26 -6.93
C GLN A 371 39.17 -15.44 -6.35
N ALA A 372 38.70 -16.04 -5.25
CA ALA A 372 39.34 -17.21 -4.66
C ALA A 372 39.30 -18.44 -5.58
N MET A 373 38.19 -18.66 -6.30
CA MET A 373 38.00 -19.82 -7.18
C MET A 373 38.76 -19.69 -8.50
N TYR A 374 38.75 -18.51 -9.13
CA TYR A 374 39.24 -18.33 -10.50
C TYR A 374 40.48 -17.46 -10.62
N GLY A 375 40.95 -16.85 -9.52
CA GLY A 375 42.10 -15.93 -9.52
C GLY A 375 41.82 -14.63 -10.28
N GLN A 376 40.56 -14.32 -10.56
CA GLN A 376 40.12 -13.20 -11.39
C GLN A 376 39.17 -12.29 -10.60
N ASN A 377 39.28 -10.97 -10.77
CA ASN A 377 38.33 -10.04 -10.15
C ASN A 377 36.99 -10.08 -10.90
N LEU A 378 35.89 -10.37 -10.18
CA LEU A 378 34.56 -10.50 -10.79
C LEU A 378 34.09 -9.20 -11.46
N LEU A 379 34.28 -8.04 -10.82
CA LEU A 379 33.86 -6.76 -11.40
C LEU A 379 34.64 -6.45 -12.68
N ASP A 380 35.94 -6.76 -12.73
CA ASP A 380 36.74 -6.57 -13.95
C ASP A 380 36.26 -7.45 -15.10
N GLN A 381 35.86 -8.70 -14.81
CA GLN A 381 35.30 -9.59 -15.83
C GLN A 381 33.93 -9.09 -16.31
N LEU A 382 33.01 -8.77 -15.39
CA LEU A 382 31.72 -8.18 -15.74
C LEU A 382 31.88 -6.87 -16.53
N HIS A 383 32.89 -6.06 -16.21
CA HIS A 383 33.15 -4.82 -16.94
C HIS A 383 33.63 -5.05 -18.38
N LYS A 384 34.37 -6.14 -18.64
CA LYS A 384 34.81 -6.54 -19.98
C LYS A 384 33.68 -7.13 -20.81
N GLU A 385 32.86 -7.97 -20.18
CA GLU A 385 31.79 -8.71 -20.86
C GLU A 385 30.53 -7.87 -21.08
N LEU A 386 30.25 -6.90 -20.22
CA LEU A 386 29.07 -6.05 -20.32
C LEU A 386 29.40 -4.69 -20.95
N SER A 387 28.37 -4.03 -21.49
CA SER A 387 28.53 -2.69 -22.08
C SER A 387 27.39 -1.74 -21.71
N GLY A 388 27.55 -0.46 -22.06
CA GLY A 388 26.55 0.59 -21.87
C GLY A 388 26.10 0.76 -20.41
N TYR A 389 24.84 1.16 -20.26
CA TYR A 389 24.22 1.39 -18.96
C TYR A 389 23.86 0.09 -18.22
N PHE A 390 23.77 -1.05 -18.92
CA PHE A 390 23.66 -2.35 -18.26
C PHE A 390 24.93 -2.67 -17.46
N ARG A 391 26.11 -2.46 -18.04
CA ARG A 391 27.39 -2.55 -17.32
C ARG A 391 27.40 -1.61 -16.11
N LEU A 392 26.97 -0.37 -16.29
CA LEU A 392 26.92 0.63 -15.21
C LEU A 392 26.04 0.14 -14.05
N ALA A 393 24.82 -0.32 -14.35
CA ALA A 393 23.87 -0.81 -13.36
C ALA A 393 24.41 -2.03 -12.60
N VAL A 394 24.99 -2.99 -13.31
CA VAL A 394 25.63 -4.17 -12.68
C VAL A 394 26.81 -3.75 -11.82
N THR A 395 27.68 -2.85 -12.28
CA THR A 395 28.80 -2.34 -11.48
C THR A 395 28.31 -1.66 -10.21
N TYR A 396 27.34 -0.74 -10.30
CA TYR A 396 26.80 -0.02 -9.15
C TYR A 396 26.11 -0.94 -8.14
N SER A 397 25.56 -2.06 -8.60
CA SER A 397 24.92 -3.06 -7.74
C SER A 397 25.85 -3.69 -6.67
N PHE A 398 27.18 -3.58 -6.82
CA PHE A 398 28.19 -4.07 -5.85
C PHE A 398 28.62 -3.03 -4.80
N PHE A 399 28.01 -1.84 -4.81
CA PHE A 399 28.40 -0.73 -3.93
C PHE A 399 27.22 -0.22 -3.11
N ASP A 400 27.51 0.28 -1.91
CA ASP A 400 26.52 0.97 -1.10
C ASP A 400 26.16 2.35 -1.68
N LYS A 401 25.14 2.98 -1.09
CA LYS A 401 24.66 4.32 -1.47
C LYS A 401 25.79 5.36 -1.50
N ALA A 402 26.65 5.36 -0.48
CA ALA A 402 27.73 6.33 -0.36
C ALA A 402 28.77 6.18 -1.48
N HIS A 403 29.18 4.96 -1.83
CA HIS A 403 30.13 4.69 -2.91
C HIS A 403 29.52 4.90 -4.30
N VAL A 404 28.22 4.63 -4.49
CA VAL A 404 27.51 4.96 -5.73
C VAL A 404 27.50 6.49 -5.92
N ASN A 405 27.11 7.25 -4.90
CA ASN A 405 27.07 8.70 -4.95
C ASN A 405 28.47 9.34 -5.02
N ALA A 406 29.48 8.78 -4.35
CA ALA A 406 30.86 9.25 -4.43
C ALA A 406 31.43 9.16 -5.86
N ARG A 407 31.13 8.07 -6.59
CA ARG A 407 31.50 7.95 -8.01
C ARG A 407 30.79 8.95 -8.89
N ALA A 408 29.51 9.21 -8.61
CA ALA A 408 28.73 10.22 -9.33
C ALA A 408 29.32 11.61 -9.12
N LEU A 409 29.63 12.00 -7.87
CA LEU A 409 30.29 13.26 -7.55
C LEU A 409 31.66 13.38 -8.19
N TYR A 410 32.48 12.32 -8.16
CA TYR A 410 33.79 12.33 -8.79
C TYR A 410 33.67 12.54 -10.31
N ARG A 411 32.68 11.93 -10.97
CA ARG A 411 32.42 12.14 -12.39
C ARG A 411 31.90 13.55 -12.67
N ALA A 412 30.99 14.05 -11.84
CA ALA A 412 30.40 15.37 -11.96
C ALA A 412 31.45 16.49 -11.90
N MET A 413 32.56 16.29 -11.17
CA MET A 413 33.67 17.24 -11.07
C MET A 413 34.88 16.88 -11.94
N LYS A 414 34.81 15.79 -12.73
CA LYS A 414 35.92 15.33 -13.55
C LYS A 414 35.76 15.81 -14.98
N GLY A 415 36.57 16.80 -15.36
CA GLY A 415 36.69 17.23 -16.74
C GLY A 415 36.68 18.74 -16.85
N ALA A 416 36.27 19.25 -18.01
CA ALA A 416 35.99 20.67 -18.17
C ALA A 416 34.52 20.93 -17.85
N GLY A 417 34.26 21.80 -16.87
CA GLY A 417 32.92 22.07 -16.33
C GLY A 417 32.53 21.11 -15.21
N THR A 418 31.43 21.44 -14.55
CA THR A 418 30.89 20.72 -13.39
C THR A 418 29.45 20.31 -13.72
N ASP A 419 28.98 19.18 -13.20
CA ASP A 419 27.56 18.85 -13.18
C ASP A 419 26.97 19.25 -11.81
N GLU A 420 26.60 20.53 -11.69
CA GLU A 420 26.13 21.12 -10.44
C GLU A 420 24.87 20.42 -9.91
N LYS A 421 24.05 19.84 -10.79
CA LYS A 421 22.81 19.14 -10.41
C LYS A 421 23.09 17.92 -9.55
N ILE A 422 24.13 17.15 -9.87
CA ILE A 422 24.54 15.99 -9.07
C ILE A 422 25.09 16.42 -7.71
N LEU A 423 25.87 17.49 -7.67
CA LEU A 423 26.38 18.06 -6.42
C LEU A 423 25.22 18.51 -5.53
N ILE A 424 24.26 19.26 -6.08
CA ILE A 424 23.06 19.73 -5.38
C ILE A 424 22.26 18.53 -4.85
N GLU A 425 21.89 17.60 -5.73
CA GLU A 425 21.02 16.50 -5.35
C GLU A 425 21.62 15.64 -4.23
N VAL A 426 22.90 15.26 -4.37
CA VAL A 426 23.57 14.38 -3.41
C VAL A 426 23.86 15.12 -2.10
N LEU A 427 24.49 16.30 -2.15
CA LEU A 427 24.94 16.98 -0.93
C LEU A 427 23.78 17.64 -0.19
N CYS A 428 22.88 18.34 -0.89
CA CYS A 428 21.78 19.07 -0.25
C CYS A 428 20.67 18.16 0.29
N SER A 429 20.61 16.89 -0.11
CA SER A 429 19.65 15.91 0.44
C SER A 429 20.23 14.99 1.52
N SER A 430 21.52 15.15 1.87
CA SER A 430 22.22 14.23 2.78
C SER A 430 22.14 14.67 4.24
N THR A 431 21.99 13.68 5.12
CA THR A 431 22.14 13.85 6.58
C THR A 431 23.61 13.98 6.99
N ASN A 432 23.87 14.39 8.24
CA ASN A 432 25.24 14.46 8.77
C ASN A 432 25.96 13.09 8.71
N GLU A 433 25.25 12.00 8.95
CA GLU A 433 25.80 10.64 8.88
C GLU A 433 26.17 10.29 7.43
N GLU A 434 25.22 10.47 6.50
CA GLU A 434 25.46 10.22 5.07
C GLU A 434 26.59 11.08 4.50
N ILE A 435 26.75 12.34 4.93
CA ILE A 435 27.89 13.17 4.50
C ILE A 435 29.22 12.57 4.98
N ARG A 436 29.30 12.02 6.20
CA ARG A 436 30.54 11.40 6.70
C ARG A 436 30.86 10.12 5.93
N GLU A 437 29.85 9.28 5.70
CA GLU A 437 29.97 8.07 4.87
C GLU A 437 30.41 8.41 3.44
N LEU A 438 29.79 9.45 2.86
CA LEU A 438 30.10 9.94 1.52
C LEU A 438 31.53 10.48 1.41
N LYS A 439 32.02 11.24 2.40
CA LYS A 439 33.42 11.71 2.43
C LYS A 439 34.40 10.52 2.48
N ALA A 440 34.10 9.50 3.29
CA ALA A 440 34.93 8.30 3.37
C ALA A 440 34.91 7.51 2.04
N ALA A 441 33.74 7.32 1.44
CA ALA A 441 33.59 6.63 0.17
C ALA A 441 34.26 7.40 -1.00
N TYR A 442 34.20 8.74 -0.97
CA TYR A 442 34.87 9.57 -1.97
C TYR A 442 36.40 9.49 -1.87
N ASP A 443 36.96 9.47 -0.66
CA ASP A 443 38.40 9.23 -0.47
C ASP A 443 38.81 7.86 -1.02
N ASP A 444 38.01 6.81 -0.81
CA ASP A 444 38.31 5.49 -1.37
C ASP A 444 38.26 5.47 -2.91
N VAL A 445 37.25 6.12 -3.49
CA VAL A 445 37.00 6.16 -4.94
C VAL A 445 38.01 7.04 -5.68
N ALA A 446 38.26 8.25 -5.18
CA ALA A 446 39.01 9.29 -5.87
C ALA A 446 40.44 9.48 -5.34
N ARG A 447 40.75 8.93 -4.16
CA ARG A 447 42.00 9.19 -3.41
C ARG A 447 42.28 10.69 -3.22
N ARG A 448 41.19 11.44 -3.01
CA ARG A 448 41.15 12.90 -2.91
C ARG A 448 40.08 13.29 -1.89
N SER A 449 40.21 14.48 -1.32
CA SER A 449 39.20 15.05 -0.43
C SER A 449 38.01 15.59 -1.24
N LEU A 450 36.80 15.10 -0.95
CA LEU A 450 35.56 15.61 -1.54
C LEU A 450 35.42 17.12 -1.34
N GLU A 451 35.77 17.61 -0.16
CA GLU A 451 35.67 19.04 0.18
C GLU A 451 36.64 19.88 -0.64
N GLN A 452 37.87 19.41 -0.82
CA GLN A 452 38.84 20.13 -1.64
C GLN A 452 38.46 20.11 -3.11
N ASP A 453 37.89 19.01 -3.59
CA ASP A 453 37.43 18.90 -4.97
C ASP A 453 36.25 19.85 -5.24
N VAL A 454 35.28 19.93 -4.34
CA VAL A 454 34.18 20.91 -4.42
C VAL A 454 34.71 22.35 -4.43
N ILE A 455 35.63 22.70 -3.53
CA ILE A 455 36.24 24.05 -3.48
C ILE A 455 36.95 24.41 -4.80
N ASN A 456 37.54 23.43 -5.48
CA ASN A 456 38.28 23.67 -6.71
C ASN A 456 37.38 23.78 -7.94
N ASP A 457 36.17 23.23 -7.89
CA ASP A 457 35.31 23.04 -9.07
C ASP A 457 34.12 24.02 -9.11
N VAL A 458 33.62 24.46 -7.94
CA VAL A 458 32.54 25.46 -7.84
C VAL A 458 33.03 26.74 -7.17
N SER A 459 32.24 27.82 -7.27
CA SER A 459 32.59 29.10 -6.65
C SER A 459 31.37 29.86 -6.13
N GLY A 460 31.61 30.95 -5.37
CA GLY A 460 30.57 31.88 -4.94
C GLY A 460 29.67 31.35 -3.82
N ASP A 461 28.42 31.79 -3.76
CA ASP A 461 27.48 31.36 -2.71
C ASP A 461 27.11 29.89 -2.79
N PHE A 462 27.14 29.33 -4.00
CA PHE A 462 26.93 27.90 -4.20
C PHE A 462 28.03 27.07 -3.53
N GLU A 463 29.31 27.44 -3.72
CA GLU A 463 30.45 26.83 -3.02
C GLU A 463 30.27 26.91 -1.50
N ARG A 464 29.88 28.07 -0.97
CA ARG A 464 29.69 28.28 0.48
C ARG A 464 28.65 27.33 1.07
N VAL A 465 27.53 27.10 0.38
CA VAL A 465 26.50 26.14 0.81
C VAL A 465 27.04 24.73 0.86
N LEU A 466 27.69 24.28 -0.22
CA LEU A 466 28.20 22.90 -0.30
C LEU A 466 29.30 22.64 0.73
N VAL A 467 30.26 23.57 0.88
CA VAL A 467 31.33 23.46 1.89
C VAL A 467 30.75 23.45 3.30
N ALA A 468 29.72 24.25 3.57
CA ALA A 468 29.05 24.27 4.87
C ALA A 468 28.32 22.94 5.16
N ILE A 469 27.65 22.35 4.17
CA ILE A 469 27.01 21.02 4.29
C ILE A 469 28.05 19.95 4.57
N LEU A 470 29.20 20.00 3.87
CA LEU A 470 30.31 19.06 4.03
C LEU A 470 30.98 19.10 5.42
N GLN A 471 30.67 20.10 6.25
CA GLN A 471 31.06 20.10 7.65
C GLN A 471 30.29 19.08 8.50
N ALA A 472 29.14 18.58 8.02
CA ALA A 472 28.28 17.60 8.71
C ALA A 472 27.91 18.01 10.16
N LYS A 473 27.53 19.29 10.32
CA LYS A 473 27.22 19.95 11.60
C LYS A 473 25.78 20.49 11.68
N ARG A 474 24.83 19.93 10.92
CA ARG A 474 23.41 20.26 11.09
C ARG A 474 22.97 19.95 12.53
N ARG A 475 22.28 20.88 13.19
CA ARG A 475 21.76 20.71 14.55
C ARG A 475 20.78 19.53 14.62
N GLN A 476 20.61 18.96 15.80
CA GLN A 476 19.72 17.79 16.02
C GLN A 476 18.43 18.16 16.76
N THR A 477 18.39 19.30 17.44
CA THR A 477 17.26 19.74 18.26
C THR A 477 17.05 21.24 18.09
N PHE A 478 15.83 21.70 18.39
CA PHE A 478 15.42 23.11 18.33
C PHE A 478 14.28 23.37 19.31
N ASP A 479 14.08 24.64 19.67
CA ASP A 479 12.91 25.12 20.41
C ASP A 479 11.99 26.02 19.54
N LYS A 480 10.87 26.46 20.10
CA LYS A 480 9.90 27.27 19.33
C LYS A 480 10.44 28.67 19.03
N GLU A 481 11.26 29.19 19.93
CA GLU A 481 11.92 30.48 19.84
C GLU A 481 12.91 30.52 18.67
N ASP A 482 13.62 29.41 18.42
CA ASP A 482 14.49 29.22 17.26
C ASP A 482 13.71 29.38 15.94
N VAL A 483 12.54 28.73 15.82
CA VAL A 483 11.68 28.80 14.62
C VAL A 483 11.25 30.24 14.33
N VAL A 484 10.75 30.95 15.33
CA VAL A 484 10.30 32.35 15.17
C VAL A 484 11.48 33.25 14.80
N ARG A 485 12.62 33.11 15.50
CA ARG A 485 13.83 33.91 15.24
C ARG A 485 14.35 33.69 13.83
N ASP A 486 14.50 32.43 13.41
CA ASP A 486 15.09 32.11 12.11
C ASP A 486 14.11 32.43 10.97
N CYS A 487 12.79 32.31 11.18
CA CYS A 487 11.77 32.84 10.27
C CYS A 487 11.87 34.37 10.08
N GLU A 488 11.91 35.13 11.18
CA GLU A 488 12.09 36.58 11.13
C GLU A 488 13.41 36.97 10.44
N THR A 489 14.46 36.18 10.68
CA THR A 489 15.78 36.40 10.06
C THR A 489 15.68 36.21 8.56
N LEU A 490 15.09 35.12 8.06
CA LEU A 490 14.90 34.89 6.62
C LEU A 490 14.12 36.03 5.96
N TYR A 491 13.05 36.52 6.59
CA TYR A 491 12.29 37.66 6.05
C TYR A 491 13.14 38.93 5.98
N LYS A 492 13.77 39.34 7.10
CA LYS A 492 14.61 40.55 7.17
C LYS A 492 15.82 40.47 6.22
N SER A 493 16.32 39.27 5.96
CA SER A 493 17.45 38.98 5.09
C SER A 493 17.08 38.82 3.62
N GLY A 494 15.81 38.65 3.27
CA GLY A 494 15.31 38.53 1.90
C GLY A 494 14.27 39.62 1.60
N GLU A 495 13.00 39.24 1.46
CA GLU A 495 11.88 40.12 1.05
C GLU A 495 11.71 41.41 1.89
N GLY A 496 12.22 41.43 3.13
CA GLY A 496 12.20 42.60 4.01
C GLY A 496 13.25 43.68 3.71
N LYS A 497 14.15 43.47 2.72
CA LYS A 497 15.16 44.46 2.30
C LYS A 497 15.37 44.44 0.78
N LEU A 498 16.16 45.40 0.26
CA LEU A 498 16.59 45.37 -1.14
C LEU A 498 17.83 44.47 -1.29
N GLY A 499 17.72 43.43 -2.11
CA GLY A 499 18.75 42.39 -2.26
C GLY A 499 18.71 41.37 -1.12
N THR A 500 19.56 40.35 -1.18
CA THR A 500 19.49 39.21 -0.25
C THR A 500 20.71 39.19 0.68
N ASP A 501 20.60 38.53 1.84
CA ASP A 501 21.73 38.18 2.71
C ASP A 501 21.95 36.67 2.61
N GLU A 502 22.72 36.26 1.60
CA GLU A 502 23.01 34.88 1.28
C GLU A 502 23.71 34.17 2.45
N ALA A 503 24.43 34.89 3.32
CA ALA A 503 25.07 34.32 4.48
C ALA A 503 24.06 33.86 5.53
N GLN A 504 22.99 34.63 5.78
CA GLN A 504 21.93 34.22 6.71
C GLN A 504 21.09 33.08 6.16
N PHE A 505 20.73 33.12 4.87
CA PHE A 505 20.05 32.00 4.20
C PHE A 505 20.88 30.73 4.31
N THR A 506 22.18 30.79 3.95
CA THR A 506 23.08 29.65 4.04
C THR A 506 23.19 29.11 5.46
N ARG A 507 23.38 29.98 6.46
CA ARG A 507 23.45 29.59 7.87
C ARG A 507 22.20 28.80 8.27
N ILE A 508 21.02 29.33 7.99
CA ILE A 508 19.75 28.73 8.41
C ILE A 508 19.53 27.39 7.70
N PHE A 509 19.62 27.36 6.37
CA PHE A 509 19.32 26.16 5.58
C PHE A 509 20.31 25.01 5.83
N VAL A 510 21.57 25.31 6.13
CA VAL A 510 22.59 24.27 6.37
C VAL A 510 22.60 23.80 7.83
N THR A 511 22.31 24.67 8.80
CA THR A 511 22.46 24.33 10.22
C THR A 511 21.16 23.94 10.92
N CYS A 512 19.99 24.37 10.46
CA CYS A 512 18.72 24.03 11.12
C CYS A 512 18.38 22.54 10.97
N PRO A 513 17.87 21.85 12.00
CA PRO A 513 17.28 20.52 11.85
C PRO A 513 16.19 20.52 10.77
N TRP A 514 15.93 19.37 10.15
CA TRP A 514 14.96 19.25 9.07
C TRP A 514 13.56 19.65 9.52
N GLU A 515 13.17 19.21 10.72
CA GLU A 515 11.86 19.47 11.34
C GLU A 515 11.69 20.96 11.69
N GLU A 516 12.77 21.65 12.09
CA GLU A 516 12.75 23.09 12.31
C GLU A 516 12.53 23.82 10.98
N LEU A 517 13.18 23.40 9.90
CA LEU A 517 13.04 24.01 8.58
C LEU A 517 11.60 23.88 8.04
N VAL A 518 10.95 22.74 8.31
CA VAL A 518 9.51 22.52 8.01
C VAL A 518 8.64 23.47 8.83
N ALA A 519 8.92 23.61 10.12
CA ALA A 519 8.19 24.54 10.99
C ALA A 519 8.38 26.00 10.54
N ILE A 520 9.61 26.39 10.17
CA ILE A 520 9.94 27.71 9.61
C ILE A 520 9.14 27.94 8.34
N ALA A 521 9.07 26.97 7.40
CA ALA A 521 8.30 27.14 6.17
C ALA A 521 6.80 27.41 6.44
N ALA A 522 6.21 26.70 7.41
CA ALA A 522 4.83 26.91 7.83
C ALA A 522 4.62 28.30 8.46
N VAL A 523 5.50 28.70 9.39
CA VAL A 523 5.43 30.02 10.06
C VAL A 523 5.71 31.15 9.08
N TYR A 524 6.62 30.96 8.12
CA TYR A 524 6.96 31.96 7.10
C TYR A 524 5.76 32.27 6.21
N LEU A 525 5.03 31.22 5.76
CA LEU A 525 3.81 31.39 4.99
C LEU A 525 2.75 32.20 5.77
N GLU A 526 2.56 31.89 7.05
CA GLU A 526 1.59 32.59 7.91
C GLU A 526 2.00 34.05 8.18
N ALA A 527 3.28 34.30 8.50
CA ALA A 527 3.76 35.61 8.92
C ALA A 527 4.03 36.57 7.76
N VAL A 528 4.50 36.07 6.62
CA VAL A 528 4.92 36.86 5.46
C VAL A 528 3.86 36.88 4.36
N GLY A 529 2.99 35.86 4.28
CA GLY A 529 1.98 35.72 3.23
C GLY A 529 2.54 35.25 1.87
N SER A 530 3.83 34.92 1.82
CA SER A 530 4.54 34.33 0.68
C SER A 530 5.07 32.98 1.14
N ASP A 531 4.90 31.91 0.36
CA ASP A 531 5.48 30.63 0.73
C ASP A 531 7.01 30.67 0.59
N LEU A 532 7.71 29.89 1.43
CA LEU A 532 9.16 29.95 1.49
C LEU A 532 9.84 29.50 0.18
N PHE A 533 9.20 28.67 -0.64
CA PHE A 533 9.75 28.34 -1.97
C PHE A 533 9.74 29.57 -2.87
N THR A 534 8.61 30.26 -2.96
CA THR A 534 8.48 31.51 -3.72
C THR A 534 9.47 32.56 -3.25
N ALA A 535 9.69 32.70 -1.94
CA ALA A 535 10.68 33.64 -1.40
C ALA A 535 12.10 33.30 -1.86
N ILE A 536 12.52 32.03 -1.78
CA ILE A 536 13.82 31.59 -2.29
C ILE A 536 13.94 31.85 -3.79
N GLU A 537 12.90 31.54 -4.58
CA GLU A 537 12.92 31.70 -6.04
C GLU A 537 13.05 33.16 -6.49
N LYS A 538 12.47 34.10 -5.75
CA LYS A 538 12.56 35.54 -6.04
C LYS A 538 13.88 36.15 -5.61
N GLU A 539 14.37 35.76 -4.43
CA GLU A 539 15.54 36.36 -3.79
C GLU A 539 16.86 35.77 -4.31
N THR A 540 16.85 34.53 -4.77
CA THR A 540 18.07 33.80 -5.15
C THR A 540 18.00 33.29 -6.59
N SER A 541 19.15 32.97 -7.18
CA SER A 541 19.21 32.47 -8.55
C SER A 541 20.29 31.39 -8.75
N GLY A 542 20.25 30.72 -9.89
CA GLY A 542 21.22 29.70 -10.30
C GLY A 542 21.32 28.52 -9.32
N ASP A 543 22.51 27.94 -9.22
CA ASP A 543 22.77 26.74 -8.41
C ASP A 543 22.62 26.99 -6.90
N TYR A 544 22.85 28.23 -6.46
CA TYR A 544 22.60 28.63 -5.08
C TYR A 544 21.11 28.51 -4.72
N ARG A 545 20.21 29.02 -5.59
CA ARG A 545 18.77 28.83 -5.44
C ARG A 545 18.40 27.36 -5.42
N ASP A 546 18.89 26.61 -6.41
CA ASP A 546 18.52 25.20 -6.57
C ASP A 546 19.02 24.33 -5.40
N ALA A 547 20.16 24.69 -4.79
CA ALA A 547 20.64 24.10 -3.55
C ALA A 547 19.69 24.35 -2.37
N LEU A 548 19.27 25.59 -2.14
CA LEU A 548 18.34 25.94 -1.05
C LEU A 548 16.97 25.28 -1.23
N LEU A 549 16.44 25.28 -2.46
CA LEU A 549 15.18 24.61 -2.80
C LEU A 549 15.30 23.10 -2.55
N THR A 550 16.43 22.49 -2.88
CA THR A 550 16.67 21.05 -2.66
C THR A 550 16.71 20.70 -1.17
N VAL A 551 17.38 21.52 -0.36
CA VAL A 551 17.35 21.38 1.12
C VAL A 551 15.91 21.46 1.63
N LEU A 552 15.12 22.44 1.17
CA LEU A 552 13.73 22.60 1.62
C LEU A 552 12.83 21.44 1.18
N LYS A 553 12.92 21.00 -0.07
CA LYS A 553 12.19 19.82 -0.58
C LYS A 553 12.50 18.58 0.24
N THR A 554 13.79 18.37 0.53
CA THR A 554 14.24 17.25 1.35
C THR A 554 13.68 17.32 2.77
N ALA A 555 13.66 18.51 3.38
CA ALA A 555 13.11 18.72 4.71
C ALA A 555 11.62 18.34 4.79
N LEU A 556 10.84 18.74 3.77
CA LEU A 556 9.40 18.49 3.73
C LEU A 556 9.08 17.02 3.48
N ASN A 557 9.65 16.43 2.42
CA ASN A 557 9.49 15.01 2.12
C ASN A 557 10.64 14.53 1.23
N ARG A 558 11.56 13.78 1.84
CA ARG A 558 12.77 13.27 1.20
C ARG A 558 12.48 12.23 0.13
N GLU A 559 11.60 11.26 0.42
CA GLU A 559 11.22 10.22 -0.54
C GLU A 559 10.53 10.82 -1.77
N ARG A 560 9.66 11.81 -1.57
CA ARG A 560 9.01 12.55 -2.65
C ARG A 560 9.99 13.36 -3.51
N PHE A 561 11.00 13.96 -2.89
CA PHE A 561 12.10 14.59 -3.62
C PHE A 561 12.81 13.59 -4.53
N TYR A 562 13.15 12.39 -4.03
CA TYR A 562 13.78 11.37 -4.85
C TYR A 562 12.85 10.82 -5.94
N ALA A 563 11.54 10.76 -5.70
CA ALA A 563 10.56 10.44 -6.73
C ALA A 563 10.52 11.51 -7.85
N GLU A 564 10.66 12.79 -7.50
CA GLU A 564 10.81 13.89 -8.46
C GLU A 564 12.08 13.73 -9.32
N VAL A 565 13.21 13.36 -8.69
CA VAL A 565 14.48 13.10 -9.38
C VAL A 565 14.34 11.94 -10.36
N LEU A 566 13.76 10.80 -9.93
CA LEU A 566 13.52 9.63 -10.78
C LEU A 566 12.60 9.97 -11.96
N TYR A 567 11.55 10.75 -11.72
CA TYR A 567 10.66 11.15 -12.81
C TYR A 567 11.38 12.06 -13.81
N LYS A 568 12.16 13.02 -13.34
CA LYS A 568 12.94 13.93 -14.21
C LYS A 568 14.00 13.20 -15.03
N SER A 569 14.57 12.11 -14.53
CA SER A 569 15.55 11.33 -15.31
C SER A 569 14.91 10.57 -16.48
N MET A 570 13.60 10.32 -16.43
CA MET A 570 12.87 9.60 -17.47
C MET A 570 11.97 10.52 -18.33
N LYS A 571 11.58 11.68 -17.81
CA LYS A 571 10.68 12.61 -18.51
C LYS A 571 11.39 13.35 -19.65
N GLY A 572 10.89 13.20 -20.87
CA GLY A 572 11.26 14.05 -22.01
C GLY A 572 11.51 13.25 -23.30
N LEU A 573 12.20 13.86 -24.26
CA LEU A 573 12.73 13.12 -25.41
C LEU A 573 14.06 12.47 -25.02
N GLY A 574 14.01 11.21 -24.60
CA GLY A 574 15.16 10.43 -24.14
C GLY A 574 15.24 10.30 -22.61
N THR A 575 16.23 9.54 -22.15
CA THR A 575 16.40 9.18 -20.73
C THR A 575 17.79 9.61 -20.25
N HIS A 576 17.86 10.20 -19.06
CA HIS A 576 19.10 10.40 -18.32
C HIS A 576 19.48 9.07 -17.64
N ASP A 577 19.89 8.09 -18.44
CA ASP A 577 20.11 6.71 -18.01
C ASP A 577 21.09 6.57 -16.83
N GLU A 578 22.13 7.40 -16.78
CA GLU A 578 23.10 7.38 -15.67
C GLU A 578 22.45 7.78 -14.34
N ASP A 579 21.58 8.79 -14.35
CA ASP A 579 20.85 9.25 -13.17
C ASP A 579 19.80 8.24 -12.74
N LEU A 580 19.06 7.67 -13.70
CA LEU A 580 18.10 6.60 -13.44
C LEU A 580 18.78 5.39 -12.79
N VAL A 581 19.89 4.93 -13.36
CA VAL A 581 20.66 3.80 -12.84
C VAL A 581 21.22 4.12 -11.44
N ARG A 582 21.80 5.31 -11.25
CA ARG A 582 22.32 5.76 -9.96
C ARG A 582 21.23 5.76 -8.90
N MET A 583 20.08 6.39 -9.18
CA MET A 583 18.98 6.50 -8.23
C MET A 583 18.41 5.14 -7.82
N ILE A 584 18.16 4.25 -8.78
CA ILE A 584 17.67 2.90 -8.46
C ILE A 584 18.71 2.16 -7.60
N MET A 585 20.00 2.17 -7.97
CA MET A 585 21.03 1.42 -7.24
C MET A 585 21.34 2.00 -5.86
N ALA A 586 21.37 3.33 -5.73
CA ALA A 586 21.62 4.04 -4.48
C ALA A 586 20.52 3.78 -3.43
N HIS A 587 19.29 3.49 -3.87
CA HIS A 587 18.13 3.37 -2.98
C HIS A 587 17.55 1.94 -2.87
N CYS A 588 17.90 1.01 -3.77
CA CYS A 588 17.32 -0.34 -3.81
C CYS A 588 17.51 -1.17 -2.54
N ASN A 589 18.57 -0.91 -1.76
CA ASN A 589 18.87 -1.61 -0.52
C ASN A 589 18.30 -0.92 0.75
N THR A 590 17.64 0.24 0.61
CA THR A 590 17.24 1.08 1.75
C THR A 590 15.78 1.53 1.72
N ASP A 591 15.39 2.26 0.69
CA ASP A 591 14.20 3.14 0.71
C ASP A 591 13.51 3.25 -0.66
N LEU A 592 13.95 2.53 -1.68
CA LEU A 592 13.33 2.55 -3.01
C LEU A 592 11.83 2.20 -2.98
N GLY A 593 11.39 1.31 -2.08
CA GLY A 593 9.97 1.00 -1.91
C GLY A 593 9.13 2.22 -1.51
N ARG A 594 9.59 3.04 -0.55
CA ARG A 594 8.88 4.28 -0.16
C ARG A 594 8.93 5.33 -1.26
N ILE A 595 10.05 5.42 -1.98
CA ILE A 595 10.18 6.32 -3.13
C ILE A 595 9.18 5.93 -4.23
N LYS A 596 8.95 4.63 -4.47
CA LYS A 596 7.93 4.14 -5.40
C LYS A 596 6.51 4.52 -4.98
N GLU A 597 6.20 4.46 -3.69
CA GLU A 597 4.89 4.88 -3.17
C GLU A 597 4.64 6.37 -3.44
N GLU A 598 5.60 7.23 -3.12
CA GLU A 598 5.52 8.67 -3.42
C GLU A 598 5.45 8.92 -4.94
N PHE A 599 6.20 8.16 -5.73
CA PHE A 599 6.17 8.25 -7.19
C PHE A 599 4.76 7.93 -7.75
N LEU A 600 4.14 6.86 -7.28
CA LEU A 600 2.77 6.50 -7.65
C LEU A 600 1.79 7.59 -7.25
N GLN A 601 1.91 8.15 -6.05
CA GLN A 601 1.04 9.23 -5.57
C GLN A 601 1.20 10.53 -6.39
N MET A 602 2.43 10.87 -6.79
CA MET A 602 2.70 12.09 -7.55
C MET A 602 2.27 12.02 -9.02
N TYR A 603 2.41 10.84 -9.64
CA TYR A 603 2.31 10.70 -11.10
C TYR A 603 1.21 9.75 -11.57
N ASP A 604 0.46 9.13 -10.65
CA ASP A 604 -0.58 8.13 -10.94
C ASP A 604 -0.09 7.00 -11.86
N MET A 605 1.18 6.64 -11.70
CA MET A 605 1.90 5.68 -12.54
C MET A 605 2.95 4.95 -11.70
N GLN A 606 3.09 3.64 -11.90
CA GLN A 606 4.14 2.87 -11.23
C GLN A 606 5.51 3.21 -11.79
N LEU A 607 6.53 3.25 -10.92
CA LEU A 607 7.92 3.49 -11.33
C LEU A 607 8.37 2.45 -12.37
N GLU A 608 7.99 1.18 -12.16
CA GLU A 608 8.34 0.08 -13.06
C GLU A 608 7.75 0.23 -14.46
N ASP A 609 6.55 0.78 -14.57
CA ASP A 609 5.93 1.01 -15.87
C ASP A 609 6.70 2.09 -16.64
N MET A 610 7.08 3.19 -15.98
CA MET A 610 7.88 4.24 -16.61
C MET A 610 9.28 3.74 -17.00
N VAL A 611 9.96 3.01 -16.10
CA VAL A 611 11.26 2.40 -16.39
C VAL A 611 11.17 1.47 -17.60
N LYS A 612 10.09 0.68 -17.70
CA LYS A 612 9.90 -0.27 -18.81
C LYS A 612 9.72 0.43 -20.16
N ASP A 613 9.05 1.57 -20.16
CA ASP A 613 8.74 2.33 -21.36
C ASP A 613 9.93 3.17 -21.83
N ASP A 614 10.71 3.74 -20.89
CA ASP A 614 11.85 4.60 -21.21
C ASP A 614 13.18 3.84 -21.40
N THR A 615 13.32 2.62 -20.86
CA THR A 615 14.54 1.81 -21.02
C THR A 615 14.35 0.63 -21.96
N SER A 616 15.44 0.04 -22.45
CA SER A 616 15.40 -1.15 -23.31
C SER A 616 16.50 -2.16 -23.00
N GLY A 617 16.47 -3.31 -23.68
CA GLY A 617 17.50 -4.35 -23.56
C GLY A 617 17.67 -4.93 -22.15
N ASP A 618 18.90 -5.30 -21.82
CA ASP A 618 19.26 -5.94 -20.56
C ASP A 618 19.33 -4.96 -19.38
N GLN A 619 19.59 -3.68 -19.65
CA GLN A 619 19.47 -2.63 -18.65
C GLN A 619 18.05 -2.58 -18.10
N ARG A 620 17.03 -2.53 -18.98
CA ARG A 620 15.62 -2.57 -18.55
C ARG A 620 15.34 -3.79 -17.69
N ARG A 621 15.77 -4.97 -18.16
CA ARG A 621 15.50 -6.23 -17.46
C ARG A 621 16.13 -6.24 -16.07
N PHE A 622 17.35 -5.72 -15.93
CA PHE A 622 18.03 -5.63 -14.65
C PHE A 622 17.39 -4.60 -13.72
N LEU A 623 17.11 -3.38 -14.20
CA LEU A 623 16.48 -2.32 -13.40
C LEU A 623 15.08 -2.73 -12.92
N LEU A 624 14.26 -3.33 -13.79
CA LEU A 624 12.95 -3.85 -13.39
C LEU A 624 13.07 -4.98 -12.37
N ALA A 625 14.06 -5.88 -12.51
CA ALA A 625 14.28 -6.94 -11.55
C ALA A 625 14.76 -6.41 -10.18
N ILE A 626 15.46 -5.28 -10.15
CA ILE A 626 15.88 -4.60 -8.91
C ILE A 626 14.74 -3.79 -8.29
N ALA A 627 13.94 -3.11 -9.11
CA ALA A 627 12.86 -2.22 -8.68
C ALA A 627 11.57 -2.97 -8.33
N ALA A 628 11.38 -4.19 -8.85
CA ALA A 628 10.27 -5.04 -8.50
C ALA A 628 10.20 -5.22 -6.99
N ASP A 629 8.98 -5.24 -6.44
CA ASP A 629 8.74 -5.68 -5.07
C ASP A 629 9.05 -7.18 -5.02
N ASN A 630 10.34 -7.48 -4.88
CA ASN A 630 10.85 -8.82 -4.79
C ASN A 630 10.42 -9.41 -3.45
N LEU A 631 9.16 -9.82 -3.37
CA LEU A 631 8.76 -11.04 -2.67
C LEU A 631 9.39 -12.26 -3.40
N THR A 632 10.68 -12.23 -3.74
CA THR A 632 11.42 -13.38 -4.24
C THR A 632 11.95 -14.13 -3.05
N GLY A 633 11.33 -15.26 -2.72
CA GLY A 633 11.70 -16.03 -1.54
C GLY A 633 11.90 -17.52 -1.73
N TYR A 634 11.77 -18.09 -2.94
CA TYR A 634 11.79 -19.56 -3.08
C TYR A 634 12.42 -20.07 -4.38
N ASP A 635 13.71 -20.37 -4.32
CA ASP A 635 14.42 -21.15 -5.34
C ASP A 635 14.64 -22.58 -4.81
N LEU A 636 14.09 -23.56 -5.53
CA LEU A 636 14.15 -24.98 -5.18
C LEU A 636 15.20 -25.75 -5.97
N SER A 637 16.12 -25.06 -6.67
CA SER A 637 17.13 -25.69 -7.52
C SER A 637 17.97 -26.72 -6.75
N ARG A 638 18.32 -26.43 -5.48
CA ARG A 638 19.12 -27.34 -4.66
C ARG A 638 18.35 -28.60 -4.30
N GLU A 639 17.11 -28.46 -3.84
CA GLU A 639 16.22 -29.56 -3.51
C GLU A 639 15.94 -30.39 -4.76
N PHE A 640 15.72 -29.75 -5.90
CA PHE A 640 15.51 -30.41 -7.19
C PHE A 640 16.69 -31.29 -7.56
N THR A 641 17.93 -30.78 -7.51
CA THR A 641 19.13 -31.58 -7.80
C THR A 641 19.29 -32.77 -6.85
N LYS A 642 18.88 -32.65 -5.57
CA LYS A 642 18.90 -33.77 -4.62
C LYS A 642 17.90 -34.87 -5.01
N PHE A 643 16.66 -34.51 -5.35
CA PHE A 643 15.62 -35.47 -5.76
C PHE A 643 15.86 -36.04 -7.18
N PHE A 644 16.50 -35.28 -8.05
CA PHE A 644 16.76 -35.60 -9.46
C PHE A 644 18.25 -35.74 -9.76
N SER A 645 18.99 -36.45 -8.89
CA SER A 645 20.42 -36.71 -9.05
C SER A 645 20.77 -37.43 -10.36
N SER A 646 19.92 -38.38 -10.77
CA SER A 646 19.87 -38.90 -12.14
C SER A 646 18.80 -38.16 -12.94
N HIS A 647 19.19 -37.64 -14.10
CA HIS A 647 18.30 -36.96 -15.04
C HIS A 647 17.62 -37.94 -16.03
N GLU A 648 17.85 -39.25 -15.89
CA GLU A 648 17.31 -40.30 -16.76
C GLU A 648 16.38 -41.24 -16.01
N PHE A 649 15.27 -41.59 -16.64
CA PHE A 649 14.22 -42.46 -16.09
C PHE A 649 13.90 -43.58 -17.07
N SER A 650 13.87 -44.81 -16.55
CA SER A 650 13.62 -46.05 -17.30
C SER A 650 12.14 -46.33 -17.55
N SER A 651 11.27 -45.66 -16.79
CA SER A 651 9.80 -45.73 -16.92
C SER A 651 9.18 -44.36 -16.61
N PHE A 652 7.96 -44.13 -17.09
CA PHE A 652 7.17 -42.95 -16.72
C PHE A 652 6.74 -42.97 -15.24
N GLU A 653 6.58 -44.17 -14.68
CA GLU A 653 6.24 -44.38 -13.28
C GLU A 653 7.36 -43.89 -12.36
N GLU A 654 8.62 -44.27 -12.64
CA GLU A 654 9.80 -43.81 -11.89
C GLU A 654 9.89 -42.28 -11.85
N LEU A 655 9.75 -41.62 -13.00
CA LEU A 655 9.73 -40.16 -13.09
C LEU A 655 8.59 -39.55 -12.26
N SER A 656 7.40 -40.13 -12.37
CA SER A 656 6.20 -39.62 -11.69
C SER A 656 6.31 -39.72 -10.18
N ASP A 657 6.91 -40.79 -9.68
CA ASP A 657 7.12 -41.00 -8.25
C ASP A 657 8.17 -40.06 -7.69
N ARG A 658 9.29 -39.84 -8.39
CA ARG A 658 10.30 -38.85 -7.96
C ARG A 658 9.74 -37.43 -7.96
N LEU A 659 8.99 -37.06 -8.99
CA LEU A 659 8.32 -35.75 -9.02
C LEU A 659 7.36 -35.61 -7.86
N ARG A 660 6.55 -36.64 -7.54
CA ARG A 660 5.64 -36.60 -6.39
C ARG A 660 6.38 -36.41 -5.07
N GLN A 661 7.50 -37.09 -4.86
CA GLN A 661 8.32 -36.91 -3.65
C GLN A 661 8.85 -35.49 -3.53
N PHE A 662 9.31 -34.90 -4.64
CA PHE A 662 9.73 -33.50 -4.70
C PHE A 662 8.59 -32.53 -4.40
N GLU A 663 7.40 -32.73 -4.99
CA GLU A 663 6.21 -31.90 -4.74
C GLU A 663 5.79 -31.95 -3.26
N VAL A 664 5.88 -33.13 -2.63
CA VAL A 664 5.53 -33.32 -1.20
C VAL A 664 6.54 -32.64 -0.28
N ALA A 665 7.84 -32.77 -0.57
CA ALA A 665 8.90 -32.21 0.27
C ALA A 665 8.97 -30.68 0.21
N THR A 666 8.67 -30.10 -0.96
CA THR A 666 8.85 -28.67 -1.20
C THR A 666 7.54 -27.89 -1.23
N GLY A 667 6.42 -28.53 -1.52
CA GLY A 667 5.15 -27.86 -1.76
C GLY A 667 5.04 -27.17 -3.12
N ALA A 668 6.04 -27.29 -4.00
CA ALA A 668 5.95 -26.83 -5.38
C ALA A 668 5.13 -27.82 -6.22
N LEU A 669 3.98 -27.39 -6.71
CA LEU A 669 3.09 -28.22 -7.51
C LEU A 669 3.31 -28.00 -9.00
N TYR A 670 3.43 -29.09 -9.75
CA TYR A 670 3.64 -29.10 -11.19
C TYR A 670 2.44 -29.69 -11.94
N VAL A 671 2.18 -29.14 -13.11
CA VAL A 671 1.17 -29.61 -14.06
C VAL A 671 1.84 -29.91 -15.40
N LYS A 672 1.36 -30.94 -16.09
CA LYS A 672 1.89 -31.35 -17.39
C LYS A 672 1.37 -30.43 -18.50
N LEU A 673 2.26 -29.97 -19.36
CA LEU A 673 2.00 -29.10 -20.50
C LEU A 673 2.76 -29.61 -21.74
N ASN A 674 2.26 -29.33 -22.95
CA ASN A 674 2.91 -29.67 -24.23
C ASN A 674 3.46 -31.11 -24.33
N SER A 675 2.69 -32.11 -23.92
CA SER A 675 3.13 -33.51 -23.93
C SER A 675 2.75 -34.24 -25.22
N ARG A 676 3.70 -34.98 -25.81
CA ARG A 676 3.47 -35.84 -26.99
C ARG A 676 3.57 -37.30 -26.60
N ARG A 677 2.48 -38.06 -26.75
CA ARG A 677 2.46 -39.52 -26.51
C ARG A 677 3.12 -40.29 -27.65
N PHE A 678 3.68 -41.45 -27.34
CA PHE A 678 4.17 -42.38 -28.38
C PHE A 678 3.02 -42.89 -29.26
N PRO A 679 3.23 -43.10 -30.58
CA PRO A 679 2.23 -43.68 -31.50
C PRO A 679 1.80 -45.09 -31.13
N GLU A 680 0.63 -45.53 -31.60
CA GLU A 680 0.12 -46.89 -31.34
C GLU A 680 1.07 -47.94 -31.91
N GLY A 681 1.35 -49.00 -31.14
CA GLY A 681 2.31 -50.05 -31.50
C GLY A 681 3.78 -49.72 -31.21
N HIS A 682 4.12 -48.53 -30.72
CA HIS A 682 5.51 -48.21 -30.35
C HIS A 682 5.95 -48.98 -29.09
N PRO A 683 7.15 -49.61 -29.06
CA PRO A 683 7.59 -50.46 -27.93
C PRO A 683 7.58 -49.76 -26.57
N MET A 684 7.86 -48.46 -26.53
CA MET A 684 7.94 -47.66 -25.30
C MET A 684 6.61 -46.98 -24.93
N ARG A 685 5.52 -47.25 -25.64
CA ARG A 685 4.23 -46.61 -25.39
C ARG A 685 3.66 -46.96 -24.02
N ASP A 686 3.87 -48.19 -23.57
CA ASP A 686 3.34 -48.65 -22.28
C ASP A 686 4.27 -48.31 -21.12
N SER A 687 5.59 -48.30 -21.34
CA SER A 687 6.59 -48.02 -20.29
C SER A 687 6.87 -46.52 -20.09
N LEU A 688 7.13 -45.76 -21.16
CA LEU A 688 7.53 -44.35 -21.08
C LEU A 688 6.41 -43.37 -21.44
N VAL A 689 5.39 -43.83 -22.15
CA VAL A 689 4.14 -43.12 -22.49
C VAL A 689 4.31 -41.91 -23.42
N TYR A 690 5.30 -41.05 -23.19
CA TYR A 690 5.51 -39.78 -23.86
C TYR A 690 6.91 -39.71 -24.47
N SER A 691 7.00 -39.16 -25.69
CA SER A 691 8.28 -38.88 -26.35
C SER A 691 8.87 -37.52 -25.96
N ASN A 692 8.02 -36.57 -25.54
CA ASN A 692 8.39 -35.26 -24.99
C ASN A 692 7.30 -34.82 -24.03
N MET A 693 7.68 -34.20 -22.92
CA MET A 693 6.74 -33.47 -22.08
C MET A 693 7.39 -32.30 -21.34
N LYS A 694 6.57 -31.34 -20.96
CA LYS A 694 6.96 -30.24 -20.07
C LYS A 694 6.15 -30.32 -18.79
N TYR A 695 6.79 -30.25 -17.64
CA TYR A 695 6.14 -29.91 -16.38
C TYR A 695 6.32 -28.43 -16.12
N VAL A 696 5.28 -27.78 -15.62
CA VAL A 696 5.32 -26.38 -15.25
C VAL A 696 4.69 -26.17 -13.90
N CYS A 697 5.15 -25.19 -13.13
CA CYS A 697 4.48 -24.81 -11.89
C CYS A 697 2.97 -24.61 -12.13
N TYR A 698 2.14 -24.95 -11.15
CA TYR A 698 0.70 -24.68 -11.18
C TYR A 698 0.39 -23.21 -11.54
N HIS A 699 1.22 -22.29 -11.03
CA HIS A 699 1.19 -20.85 -11.28
C HIS A 699 1.93 -20.37 -12.54
N TYR A 700 2.45 -21.30 -13.35
CA TYR A 700 3.34 -20.99 -14.48
C TYR A 700 2.68 -20.22 -15.61
N GLY A 701 3.36 -19.18 -16.09
CA GLY A 701 2.94 -18.33 -17.19
C GLY A 701 2.02 -17.20 -16.74
N THR A 702 1.84 -16.20 -17.60
CA THR A 702 0.88 -15.11 -17.41
C THR A 702 -0.41 -15.42 -18.17
N CYS A 703 -1.53 -14.82 -17.77
CA CYS A 703 -2.75 -14.92 -18.54
C CYS A 703 -2.59 -14.08 -19.83
N VAL A 704 -2.32 -14.74 -20.95
CA VAL A 704 -2.32 -14.08 -22.26
C VAL A 704 -3.44 -14.71 -23.08
N SER A 705 -4.61 -14.08 -23.07
CA SER A 705 -5.69 -14.43 -24.00
C SER A 705 -6.43 -13.17 -24.41
N CYS A 706 -6.18 -12.74 -25.65
CA CYS A 706 -7.02 -11.82 -26.41
C CYS A 706 -8.17 -12.55 -27.14
N ALA A 707 -8.35 -13.87 -26.95
CA ALA A 707 -9.18 -14.73 -27.80
C ALA A 707 -10.46 -15.30 -27.15
N THR A 708 -10.77 -14.96 -25.89
CA THR A 708 -12.07 -15.33 -25.32
C THR A 708 -12.66 -14.17 -24.54
N LYS A 709 -13.68 -13.53 -25.14
CA LYS A 709 -14.60 -12.58 -24.50
C LYS A 709 -15.45 -13.29 -23.42
N ARG A 710 -14.81 -13.79 -22.37
CA ARG A 710 -15.46 -14.20 -21.11
C ARG A 710 -14.69 -13.55 -19.98
N VAL A 711 -15.22 -12.43 -19.52
CA VAL A 711 -14.72 -11.67 -18.38
C VAL A 711 -14.88 -12.54 -17.12
N ASN A 712 -13.93 -12.51 -16.18
CA ASN A 712 -13.95 -13.21 -14.88
C ASN A 712 -13.74 -14.75 -14.87
N GLN A 713 -12.61 -15.24 -15.39
CA GLN A 713 -12.01 -16.46 -14.83
C GLN A 713 -10.84 -16.08 -13.92
N ARG A 714 -10.95 -16.36 -12.62
CA ARG A 714 -9.80 -16.34 -11.69
C ARG A 714 -8.78 -17.36 -12.20
N THR A 715 -7.69 -16.87 -12.75
CA THR A 715 -6.60 -17.71 -13.22
C THR A 715 -5.67 -18.03 -12.07
N SER A 716 -5.21 -19.27 -11.98
CA SER A 716 -4.12 -19.61 -11.06
C SER A 716 -2.77 -19.13 -11.57
N LYS A 717 -2.68 -18.39 -12.67
CA LYS A 717 -1.41 -18.04 -13.32
C LYS A 717 -0.85 -16.75 -12.71
N LEU A 718 0.33 -16.83 -12.08
CA LEU A 718 1.01 -15.71 -11.41
C LEU A 718 2.26 -15.23 -12.15
N GLY A 719 2.45 -15.64 -13.41
CA GLY A 719 3.69 -15.33 -14.13
C GLY A 719 4.90 -16.12 -13.63
N CYS A 720 4.70 -17.20 -12.86
CA CYS A 720 5.80 -18.04 -12.38
C CYS A 720 6.58 -18.64 -13.57
N SER A 721 7.91 -18.69 -13.48
CA SER A 721 8.78 -19.22 -14.55
C SER A 721 9.15 -20.69 -14.37
N SER A 722 8.87 -21.28 -13.20
CA SER A 722 9.32 -22.63 -12.86
C SER A 722 8.75 -23.72 -13.78
N GLN A 723 9.65 -24.55 -14.33
CA GLN A 723 9.38 -25.55 -15.36
C GLN A 723 10.46 -26.64 -15.43
N ILE A 724 10.10 -27.82 -15.96
CA ILE A 724 10.98 -28.96 -16.21
C ILE A 724 10.67 -29.49 -17.62
N TYR A 725 11.66 -29.59 -18.48
CA TYR A 725 11.53 -30.16 -19.82
C TYR A 725 12.10 -31.57 -19.86
N LEU A 726 11.35 -32.50 -20.45
CA LEU A 726 11.75 -33.88 -20.66
C LEU A 726 11.62 -34.30 -22.12
N ASN A 727 12.61 -35.05 -22.60
CA ASN A 727 12.62 -35.67 -23.92
C ASN A 727 12.99 -37.15 -23.82
N TYR A 728 12.44 -37.95 -24.72
CA TYR A 728 12.85 -39.32 -24.92
C TYR A 728 14.16 -39.39 -25.71
N SER A 729 15.12 -40.15 -25.20
CA SER A 729 16.38 -40.46 -25.87
C SER A 729 16.96 -41.76 -25.33
N ASN A 730 17.50 -42.62 -26.21
CA ASN A 730 18.21 -43.85 -25.83
C ASN A 730 17.42 -44.78 -24.89
N GLY A 731 16.12 -44.96 -25.11
CA GLY A 731 15.30 -45.84 -24.27
C GLY A 731 14.89 -45.24 -22.91
N HIS A 732 15.21 -43.96 -22.64
CA HIS A 732 14.94 -43.30 -21.36
C HIS A 732 14.21 -41.97 -21.56
N LEU A 733 13.48 -41.53 -20.54
CA LEU A 733 13.04 -40.14 -20.41
C LEU A 733 14.17 -39.34 -19.76
N ARG A 734 14.60 -38.25 -20.38
CA ARG A 734 15.69 -37.40 -19.88
C ARG A 734 15.21 -35.98 -19.61
N ILE A 735 15.53 -35.44 -18.43
CA ILE A 735 15.37 -34.00 -18.15
C ILE A 735 16.41 -33.24 -18.96
N THR A 736 15.97 -32.39 -19.89
CA THR A 736 16.86 -31.63 -20.78
C THR A 736 17.15 -30.22 -20.29
N SER A 737 16.24 -29.62 -19.53
CA SER A 737 16.41 -28.31 -18.90
C SER A 737 15.34 -28.08 -17.84
N TYR A 738 15.61 -27.19 -16.88
CA TYR A 738 14.65 -26.82 -15.84
C TYR A 738 14.90 -25.38 -15.34
N ASP A 739 13.89 -24.80 -14.70
CA ASP A 739 13.94 -23.56 -13.89
C ASP A 739 13.13 -23.83 -12.61
N MET A 740 13.73 -23.68 -11.42
CA MET A 740 13.10 -23.98 -10.13
C MET A 740 12.76 -22.74 -9.30
N ARG A 741 12.73 -21.56 -9.93
CA ARG A 741 12.43 -20.30 -9.25
C ARG A 741 10.94 -20.04 -9.19
N HIS A 742 10.47 -19.68 -7.99
CA HIS A 742 9.08 -19.35 -7.72
C HIS A 742 8.95 -17.92 -7.20
N ASN A 743 8.00 -17.17 -7.78
CA ASN A 743 7.59 -15.84 -7.33
C ASN A 743 6.42 -15.89 -6.34
N HIS A 744 6.21 -17.05 -5.72
CA HIS A 744 5.15 -17.30 -4.76
C HIS A 744 5.64 -18.34 -3.72
N PRO A 745 5.03 -18.39 -2.52
CA PRO A 745 5.37 -19.40 -1.53
C PRO A 745 5.20 -20.83 -2.03
N VAL A 746 6.26 -21.62 -1.90
CA VAL A 746 6.29 -23.08 -2.10
C VAL A 746 6.71 -23.72 -0.80
N THR A 747 5.71 -24.00 0.05
CA THR A 747 5.90 -24.74 1.30
C THR A 747 4.85 -25.84 1.39
N PRO A 748 5.10 -26.92 2.17
CA PRO A 748 4.08 -27.95 2.42
C PRO A 748 2.76 -27.38 2.95
N GLU A 749 2.79 -26.27 3.69
CA GLU A 749 1.62 -25.57 4.20
C GLU A 749 0.85 -24.87 3.08
N SER A 750 1.52 -24.14 2.18
CA SER A 750 0.87 -23.52 1.03
C SER A 750 0.30 -24.57 0.07
N ALA A 751 0.99 -25.71 -0.05
CA ALA A 751 0.58 -26.85 -0.86
C ALA A 751 -0.79 -27.44 -0.42
N LYS A 752 -1.11 -27.43 0.87
CA LYS A 752 -2.39 -27.94 1.40
C LYS A 752 -3.60 -27.16 0.90
N MET A 753 -3.42 -25.91 0.48
CA MET A 753 -4.50 -25.02 0.04
C MET A 753 -4.84 -25.14 -1.45
N TYR A 754 -4.10 -25.92 -2.23
CA TYR A 754 -4.41 -26.09 -3.65
C TYR A 754 -5.61 -27.02 -3.88
N PRO A 755 -6.45 -26.75 -4.90
CA PRO A 755 -7.63 -27.57 -5.19
C PRO A 755 -7.33 -29.07 -5.35
N ARG A 756 -6.17 -29.41 -5.94
CA ARG A 756 -5.73 -30.81 -6.10
C ARG A 756 -5.56 -31.53 -4.75
N ASN A 757 -5.02 -30.84 -3.75
CA ASN A 757 -4.67 -31.42 -2.45
C ASN A 757 -5.82 -31.34 -1.43
N ARG A 758 -6.83 -30.51 -1.70
CA ARG A 758 -8.07 -30.43 -0.92
C ARG A 758 -9.15 -31.43 -1.36
N ARG A 759 -8.94 -32.15 -2.47
CA ARG A 759 -9.93 -33.08 -3.02
C ARG A 759 -10.10 -34.32 -2.11
N LEU A 760 -11.35 -34.65 -1.82
CA LEU A 760 -11.74 -35.87 -1.10
C LEU A 760 -11.66 -37.09 -2.01
N GLU A 761 -11.25 -38.23 -1.43
CA GLU A 761 -11.36 -39.54 -2.07
C GLU A 761 -12.82 -40.00 -2.14
N GLU A 762 -13.11 -41.04 -2.93
CA GLU A 762 -14.49 -41.49 -3.14
C GLU A 762 -15.17 -41.95 -1.83
N HIS A 763 -14.44 -42.64 -0.95
CA HIS A 763 -14.96 -43.09 0.33
C HIS A 763 -15.13 -41.92 1.32
N GLU A 764 -14.16 -41.00 1.39
CA GLU A 764 -14.25 -39.76 2.18
C GLU A 764 -15.44 -38.90 1.72
N GLN A 765 -15.64 -38.77 0.40
CA GLN A 765 -16.74 -38.02 -0.19
C GLN A 765 -18.09 -38.61 0.19
N LYS A 766 -18.24 -39.95 0.24
CA LYS A 766 -19.50 -40.60 0.68
C LYS A 766 -19.83 -40.27 2.14
N ILE A 767 -18.83 -40.32 3.03
CA ILE A 767 -19.00 -39.97 4.45
C ILE A 767 -19.36 -38.48 4.59
N VAL A 768 -18.67 -37.63 3.84
CA VAL A 768 -18.95 -36.19 3.83
C VAL A 768 -20.34 -35.93 3.27
N ASP A 769 -20.78 -36.61 2.20
CA ASP A 769 -22.12 -36.43 1.64
C ASP A 769 -23.22 -36.76 2.67
N GLU A 770 -23.04 -37.80 3.50
CA GLU A 770 -23.94 -38.07 4.64
C GLU A 770 -23.92 -36.94 5.68
N LEU A 771 -22.72 -36.49 6.07
CA LEU A 771 -22.56 -35.36 6.97
C LEU A 771 -23.22 -34.07 6.43
N LEU A 772 -23.21 -33.88 5.11
CA LEU A 772 -23.80 -32.73 4.44
C LEU A 772 -25.33 -32.75 4.40
N ARG A 773 -25.97 -33.92 4.58
CA ARG A 773 -27.42 -34.06 4.75
C ARG A 773 -27.92 -33.59 6.11
N LEU A 774 -27.03 -33.56 7.11
CA LEU A 774 -27.32 -33.07 8.46
C LEU A 774 -27.26 -31.53 8.52
N PRO A 775 -27.97 -30.88 9.46
CA PRO A 775 -28.08 -29.41 9.55
C PRO A 775 -26.82 -28.74 10.13
N TYR A 776 -25.63 -29.29 9.89
CA TYR A 776 -24.38 -28.67 10.30
C TYR A 776 -24.03 -27.48 9.40
N ASP A 777 -23.42 -26.44 9.99
CA ASP A 777 -22.88 -25.33 9.21
C ASP A 777 -21.63 -25.78 8.43
N ASN A 778 -21.34 -25.11 7.32
CA ASN A 778 -20.21 -25.50 6.46
C ASN A 778 -18.84 -25.34 7.18
N GLY A 779 -18.75 -24.49 8.20
CA GLY A 779 -17.53 -24.33 9.01
C GLY A 779 -17.26 -25.58 9.84
N LEU A 780 -18.26 -26.07 10.56
CA LEU A 780 -18.14 -27.32 11.31
C LEU A 780 -17.86 -28.52 10.41
N VAL A 781 -18.48 -28.60 9.23
CA VAL A 781 -18.16 -29.66 8.26
C VAL A 781 -16.72 -29.57 7.77
N VAL A 782 -16.19 -28.38 7.52
CA VAL A 782 -14.76 -28.19 7.20
C VAL A 782 -13.86 -28.67 8.34
N GLU A 783 -14.20 -28.36 9.59
CA GLU A 783 -13.43 -28.82 10.75
C GLU A 783 -13.46 -30.35 10.90
N ILE A 784 -14.61 -30.97 10.68
CA ILE A 784 -14.75 -32.44 10.70
C ILE A 784 -13.91 -33.06 9.58
N ILE A 785 -13.99 -32.53 8.36
CA ILE A 785 -13.18 -33.01 7.23
C ILE A 785 -11.68 -32.89 7.54
N LYS A 786 -11.26 -31.77 8.14
CA LYS A 786 -9.87 -31.55 8.53
C LYS A 786 -9.44 -32.53 9.63
N LYS A 787 -10.27 -32.76 10.64
CA LYS A 787 -9.95 -33.62 11.79
C LYS A 787 -9.98 -35.11 11.43
N GLN A 788 -10.91 -35.52 10.57
CA GLN A 788 -11.14 -36.92 10.21
C GLN A 788 -10.28 -37.38 9.03
N PHE A 789 -10.06 -36.52 8.04
CA PHE A 789 -9.37 -36.89 6.78
C PHE A 789 -8.06 -36.11 6.55
N GLY A 790 -7.72 -35.14 7.41
CA GLY A 790 -6.54 -34.29 7.22
C GLY A 790 -6.61 -33.35 6.01
N LYS A 791 -7.80 -33.19 5.40
CA LYS A 791 -8.00 -32.37 4.19
C LYS A 791 -8.42 -30.95 4.54
N TYR A 792 -7.71 -29.97 4.00
CA TYR A 792 -7.96 -28.56 4.28
C TYR A 792 -9.01 -27.97 3.33
N CYS A 793 -10.20 -28.59 3.29
CA CYS A 793 -11.31 -28.10 2.48
C CYS A 793 -11.69 -26.67 2.85
N THR A 794 -12.08 -25.88 1.87
CA THR A 794 -12.64 -24.54 2.09
C THR A 794 -14.15 -24.64 2.27
N LYS A 795 -14.75 -23.63 2.91
CA LYS A 795 -16.22 -23.51 2.99
C LYS A 795 -16.87 -23.50 1.60
N ALA A 796 -16.16 -23.01 0.58
CA ALA A 796 -16.59 -23.03 -0.82
C ALA A 796 -16.63 -24.46 -1.40
N ASP A 797 -15.63 -25.30 -1.09
CA ASP A 797 -15.64 -26.71 -1.52
C ASP A 797 -16.85 -27.43 -0.93
N VAL A 798 -17.10 -27.26 0.37
CA VAL A 798 -18.25 -27.86 1.07
C VAL A 798 -19.59 -27.36 0.50
N LYS A 799 -19.69 -26.07 0.18
CA LYS A 799 -20.87 -25.50 -0.49
C LYS A 799 -21.08 -26.12 -1.89
N ASN A 800 -20.00 -26.34 -2.63
CA ASN A 800 -20.06 -27.00 -3.94
C ASN A 800 -20.45 -28.48 -3.82
N MET A 801 -19.96 -29.20 -2.81
CA MET A 801 -20.38 -30.57 -2.50
C MET A 801 -21.87 -30.62 -2.16
N ARG A 802 -22.38 -29.73 -1.28
CA ARG A 802 -23.82 -29.62 -0.98
C ARG A 802 -24.66 -29.34 -2.21
N SER A 803 -24.20 -28.43 -3.07
CA SER A 803 -24.87 -28.10 -4.33
C SER A 803 -24.90 -29.29 -5.28
N ARG A 804 -23.79 -30.04 -5.40
CA ARG A 804 -23.73 -31.28 -6.19
C ARG A 804 -24.67 -32.35 -5.65
N LEU A 805 -24.68 -32.55 -4.33
CA LEU A 805 -25.56 -33.51 -3.68
C LEU A 805 -27.04 -33.17 -3.93
N ARG A 806 -27.43 -31.90 -3.76
CA ARG A 806 -28.78 -31.40 -4.08
C ARG A 806 -29.18 -31.59 -5.55
N ARG A 807 -28.24 -31.59 -6.48
CA ARG A 807 -28.50 -31.85 -7.92
C ARG A 807 -28.61 -33.34 -8.24
N GLN A 808 -27.99 -34.20 -7.44
CA GLN A 808 -28.01 -35.65 -7.61
C GLN A 808 -29.23 -36.29 -6.93
N THR A 809 -29.73 -35.73 -5.82
CA THR A 809 -30.97 -36.15 -5.16
C THR A 809 -32.13 -35.25 -5.57
N ASN A 810 -33.10 -35.75 -6.33
CA ASN A 810 -34.34 -35.05 -6.67
C ASN A 810 -35.31 -34.95 -5.45
N ASN A 811 -34.84 -34.46 -4.30
CA ASN A 811 -35.67 -34.29 -3.12
C ASN A 811 -35.39 -32.92 -2.46
N PRO A 812 -36.42 -32.11 -2.15
CA PRO A 812 -36.25 -30.90 -1.36
C PRO A 812 -35.82 -31.26 0.08
N GLN A 813 -35.15 -30.31 0.72
CA GLN A 813 -34.73 -30.37 2.12
C GLN A 813 -35.89 -30.86 3.01
N VAL A 814 -35.67 -31.92 3.78
CA VAL A 814 -36.68 -32.41 4.74
C VAL A 814 -36.92 -31.30 5.78
N ASP A 815 -38.11 -30.71 5.76
CA ASP A 815 -38.55 -29.75 6.77
C ASP A 815 -38.94 -30.53 8.04
N LEU A 816 -38.13 -30.40 9.10
CA LEU A 816 -38.34 -31.12 10.38
C LEU A 816 -39.41 -30.46 11.27
N LYS A 817 -40.43 -29.88 10.64
CA LYS A 817 -41.58 -29.28 11.35
C LYS A 817 -42.79 -30.20 11.45
N ASP A 818 -42.82 -31.31 10.70
CA ASP A 818 -43.91 -32.28 10.75
C ASP A 818 -43.56 -33.47 11.67
N GLU A 819 -44.46 -33.78 12.61
CA GLU A 819 -44.39 -34.92 13.54
C GLU A 819 -44.33 -36.29 12.82
N ASP A 820 -44.66 -36.33 11.53
CA ASP A 820 -44.74 -37.58 10.74
C ASP A 820 -43.39 -38.11 10.24
N ASN A 821 -42.26 -37.44 10.49
CA ASN A 821 -40.94 -37.85 9.97
C ASN A 821 -40.06 -38.62 10.98
N LYS A 822 -40.65 -39.12 12.07
CA LYS A 822 -39.95 -39.87 13.11
C LYS A 822 -39.45 -41.24 12.60
N ASP A 823 -40.27 -41.89 11.78
CA ASP A 823 -39.97 -43.23 11.23
C ASP A 823 -38.87 -43.19 10.16
N ASN A 824 -38.78 -42.07 9.42
CA ASN A 824 -37.74 -41.84 8.41
C ASN A 824 -36.38 -41.58 9.05
N LEU A 825 -36.35 -40.87 10.19
CA LEU A 825 -35.14 -40.65 10.97
C LEU A 825 -34.65 -41.94 11.66
N GLU A 826 -35.57 -42.76 12.19
CA GLU A 826 -35.25 -44.08 12.76
C GLU A 826 -34.68 -45.04 11.68
N SER A 827 -35.25 -45.04 10.48
CA SER A 827 -34.76 -45.84 9.35
C SER A 827 -33.35 -45.43 8.90
N ILE A 828 -33.08 -44.12 8.80
CA ILE A 828 -31.75 -43.60 8.43
C ILE A 828 -30.72 -43.92 9.52
N LEU A 829 -31.10 -43.83 10.80
CA LEU A 829 -30.22 -44.19 11.92
C LEU A 829 -29.94 -45.69 11.99
N GLN A 830 -30.85 -46.54 11.50
CA GLN A 830 -30.67 -47.98 11.39
C GLN A 830 -29.68 -48.35 10.27
N GLU A 831 -29.80 -47.72 9.08
CA GLU A 831 -28.82 -47.90 7.98
C GLU A 831 -27.41 -47.45 8.38
N ILE A 832 -27.29 -46.34 9.11
CA ILE A 832 -26.00 -45.84 9.62
C ILE A 832 -25.41 -46.79 10.67
N ARG A 833 -26.24 -47.45 11.50
CA ARG A 833 -25.78 -48.49 12.44
C ARG A 833 -25.22 -49.71 11.73
N GLU A 834 -25.88 -50.19 10.68
CA GLU A 834 -25.43 -51.37 9.93
C GLU A 834 -24.09 -51.13 9.22
N VAL A 835 -23.85 -49.90 8.75
CA VAL A 835 -22.54 -49.48 8.18
C VAL A 835 -21.47 -49.37 9.27
N ALA A 836 -21.83 -48.89 10.47
CA ALA A 836 -20.90 -48.78 11.59
C ALA A 836 -20.52 -50.14 12.20
N GLU A 837 -21.44 -51.09 12.28
CA GLU A 837 -21.19 -52.44 12.82
C GLU A 837 -20.31 -53.30 11.90
N THR A 838 -20.25 -52.98 10.61
CA THR A 838 -19.39 -53.64 9.63
C THR A 838 -17.97 -53.04 9.56
N SER A 839 -17.78 -51.81 10.03
CA SER A 839 -16.47 -51.16 10.17
C SER A 839 -16.02 -51.17 11.63
N SER A 840 -15.06 -52.02 12.00
CA SER A 840 -14.49 -52.11 13.36
C SER A 840 -13.70 -50.84 13.78
N ASP A 841 -14.34 -49.67 13.85
CA ASP A 841 -13.72 -48.37 14.12
C ASP A 841 -14.29 -47.73 15.41
N GLU A 842 -13.49 -47.78 16.49
CA GLU A 842 -13.83 -47.25 17.81
C GLU A 842 -14.15 -45.74 17.78
N LEU A 843 -13.54 -44.98 16.87
CA LEU A 843 -13.71 -43.53 16.77
C LEU A 843 -15.11 -43.15 16.27
N LEU A 844 -15.69 -43.99 15.41
CA LEU A 844 -17.04 -43.82 14.87
C LEU A 844 -18.11 -44.06 15.96
N THR A 845 -17.87 -45.06 16.81
CA THR A 845 -18.75 -45.42 17.93
C THR A 845 -18.81 -44.31 18.99
N GLN A 846 -17.67 -43.65 19.24
CA GLN A 846 -17.56 -42.54 20.19
C GLN A 846 -18.30 -41.29 19.68
N ASN A 847 -18.17 -40.97 18.39
CA ASN A 847 -18.90 -39.86 17.75
C ASN A 847 -20.43 -40.11 17.71
N MET A 848 -20.86 -41.37 17.58
CA MET A 848 -22.29 -41.75 17.66
C MET A 848 -22.89 -41.54 19.05
N THR A 849 -22.09 -41.70 20.10
CA THR A 849 -22.52 -41.47 21.48
C THR A 849 -22.76 -39.98 21.72
N VAL A 850 -21.87 -39.13 21.23
CA VAL A 850 -22.03 -37.66 21.27
C VAL A 850 -23.27 -37.20 20.51
N LEU A 851 -23.57 -37.80 19.36
CA LEU A 851 -24.78 -37.51 18.58
C LEU A 851 -26.07 -37.93 19.30
N LYS A 852 -26.06 -39.05 20.04
CA LYS A 852 -27.18 -39.48 20.90
C LYS A 852 -27.42 -38.51 22.05
N ASP A 853 -26.35 -37.97 22.64
CA ASP A 853 -26.45 -37.03 23.77
C ASP A 853 -27.00 -35.67 23.33
N VAL A 854 -26.62 -35.20 22.13
CA VAL A 854 -27.16 -33.97 21.56
C VAL A 854 -28.65 -34.13 21.18
N LEU A 855 -29.06 -35.30 20.69
CA LEU A 855 -30.46 -35.60 20.39
C LEU A 855 -31.31 -35.77 21.66
N SER A 856 -30.73 -36.30 22.75
CA SER A 856 -31.43 -36.40 24.04
C SER A 856 -31.62 -35.03 24.69
N ALA A 857 -30.60 -34.16 24.62
CA ALA A 857 -30.69 -32.77 25.06
C ALA A 857 -31.73 -31.97 24.25
N TRP A 858 -31.83 -32.21 22.95
CA TRP A 858 -32.84 -31.59 22.10
C TRP A 858 -34.27 -32.04 22.44
N LYS A 859 -34.48 -33.33 22.78
CA LYS A 859 -35.78 -33.85 23.24
C LYS A 859 -36.22 -33.26 24.58
N GLN A 860 -35.29 -32.84 25.44
CA GLN A 860 -35.56 -32.24 26.75
C GLN A 860 -35.91 -30.75 26.69
N GLY A 861 -35.53 -30.03 25.62
CA GLY A 861 -35.70 -28.58 25.49
C GLY A 861 -37.10 -28.08 25.09
N ARG A 862 -38.15 -28.91 25.14
CA ARG A 862 -39.53 -28.53 24.71
C ARG A 862 -40.55 -28.37 25.84
N VAL A 863 -40.19 -28.40 27.12
CA VAL A 863 -41.17 -28.24 28.23
C VAL A 863 -40.72 -27.24 29.31
N ALA A 864 -41.48 -26.14 29.40
CA ALA A 864 -41.82 -25.29 30.56
C ALA A 864 -41.00 -24.03 30.94
N THR A 865 -41.79 -23.05 31.41
CA THR A 865 -41.65 -21.60 31.64
C THR A 865 -41.36 -21.20 33.10
N SER A 866 -40.88 -19.94 33.25
CA SER A 866 -41.14 -18.90 34.29
C SER A 866 -40.66 -19.03 35.76
N SER A 867 -40.19 -17.85 36.25
CA SER A 867 -40.28 -17.21 37.60
C SER A 867 -39.06 -17.22 38.56
N GLU A 868 -38.57 -15.99 38.79
CA GLU A 868 -38.17 -15.28 40.03
C GLU A 868 -36.96 -15.71 40.92
N ASP A 869 -36.17 -14.67 41.22
CA ASP A 869 -35.47 -14.32 42.48
C ASP A 869 -34.23 -15.11 42.99
N ARG A 870 -33.04 -14.47 42.86
CA ARG A 870 -32.16 -13.95 43.95
C ARG A 870 -30.69 -13.78 43.50
N SER A 871 -30.13 -12.61 43.77
CA SER A 871 -28.68 -12.34 43.99
C SER A 871 -28.37 -12.43 45.50
N PRO A 872 -27.10 -12.33 46.00
CA PRO A 872 -25.77 -12.41 45.38
C PRO A 872 -24.78 -13.38 46.12
N SER A 873 -23.76 -13.88 45.42
CA SER A 873 -22.47 -14.23 46.05
C SER A 873 -21.34 -14.22 45.02
N GLU A 874 -20.31 -13.46 45.33
CA GLU A 874 -19.11 -13.18 44.53
C GLU A 874 -18.16 -14.38 44.33
N PRO A 875 -17.14 -14.25 43.46
CA PRO A 875 -16.63 -15.31 42.61
C PRO A 875 -15.40 -16.02 43.21
N ASN A 876 -15.11 -17.23 42.74
CA ASN A 876 -13.78 -17.78 42.88
C ASN A 876 -13.34 -18.55 41.62
N SER A 877 -12.37 -17.93 40.94
CA SER A 877 -11.04 -18.47 40.73
C SER A 877 -10.92 -19.88 40.13
N SER A 878 -10.48 -19.93 38.87
CA SER A 878 -9.15 -20.48 38.55
C SER A 878 -8.89 -20.42 37.03
N TYR A 879 -8.40 -19.28 36.54
CA TYR A 879 -7.55 -19.24 35.35
C TYR A 879 -6.13 -19.00 35.86
N GLN A 880 -5.29 -20.02 35.81
CA GLN A 880 -3.86 -19.87 36.01
C GLN A 880 -3.08 -20.81 35.08
N ASN A 881 -2.09 -20.20 34.45
CA ASN A 881 -0.81 -20.76 34.00
C ASN A 881 -0.72 -21.32 32.58
N VAL A 882 -0.56 -20.43 31.60
CA VAL A 882 0.53 -20.52 30.61
C VAL A 882 0.89 -19.08 30.21
N PHE A 883 1.70 -18.36 30.99
CA PHE A 883 2.66 -17.31 30.60
C PHE A 883 3.28 -16.78 31.90
N SER A 884 4.60 -16.91 32.03
CA SER A 884 5.37 -16.39 33.16
C SER A 884 5.72 -14.93 32.88
N ASP A 885 5.33 -14.04 33.78
CA ASP A 885 5.79 -12.66 33.85
C ASP A 885 7.13 -12.61 34.59
N ASP A 886 8.24 -12.45 33.85
CA ASP A 886 9.48 -11.89 34.44
C ASP A 886 10.18 -10.97 33.40
N PRO A 887 10.28 -9.65 33.66
CA PRO A 887 10.87 -8.69 32.72
C PRO A 887 12.41 -8.59 32.77
N ASN A 888 13.14 -9.55 33.35
CA ASN A 888 14.58 -9.40 33.62
C ASN A 888 15.55 -10.45 33.06
N ASP A 889 15.13 -11.35 32.17
CA ASP A 889 16.05 -12.30 31.53
C ASP A 889 16.23 -12.00 30.04
N LEU A 890 17.30 -11.24 29.71
CA LEU A 890 18.20 -11.42 28.56
C LEU A 890 19.19 -10.23 28.47
N ILE A 891 20.10 -10.17 29.44
CA ILE A 891 21.42 -9.56 29.25
C ILE A 891 22.40 -10.71 29.10
N VAL A 892 22.93 -10.93 27.90
CA VAL A 892 24.16 -11.72 27.72
C VAL A 892 25.07 -11.02 26.72
N ASP A 893 26.26 -10.74 27.21
CA ASP A 893 27.43 -10.11 26.62
C ASP A 893 27.84 -10.66 25.25
N TYR A 894 28.19 -9.75 24.33
CA TYR A 894 29.16 -10.03 23.26
C TYR A 894 30.52 -9.47 23.68
N ASN A 895 31.32 -10.31 24.33
CA ASN A 895 32.75 -10.09 24.48
C ASN A 895 33.49 -10.39 23.17
N SER A 896 34.08 -9.36 22.57
CA SER A 896 35.17 -9.46 21.60
C SER A 896 36.41 -10.10 22.21
N PRO A 897 37.20 -10.85 21.41
CA PRO A 897 38.64 -10.63 21.42
C PRO A 897 39.30 -10.69 20.02
N ASN A 898 39.76 -9.51 19.58
CA ASN A 898 41.18 -9.13 19.42
C ASN A 898 42.10 -9.63 18.27
N TYR A 899 42.73 -8.59 17.67
CA TYR A 899 44.07 -8.43 17.04
C TYR A 899 44.28 -8.90 15.59
N LEU A 900 44.91 -8.10 14.69
CA LEU A 900 46.21 -7.42 14.88
C LEU A 900 46.33 -6.06 14.17
N ILE A 901 46.78 -5.06 14.96
CA ILE A 901 47.55 -3.89 14.53
C ILE A 901 49.03 -4.28 14.58
N PRO A 902 49.90 -3.81 13.66
CA PRO A 902 51.31 -3.62 13.94
C PRO A 902 51.60 -2.20 14.42
N ASN A 903 52.21 -2.13 15.60
CA ASN A 903 52.88 -0.97 16.17
C ASN A 903 53.98 -0.46 15.21
N ASP A 904 54.18 0.85 15.15
CA ASP A 904 55.39 1.46 15.74
C ASP A 904 55.25 2.99 15.90
N THR A 905 55.21 3.35 17.18
CA THR A 905 55.57 4.59 17.89
C THR A 905 56.46 5.62 17.18
N GLN A 906 56.00 6.87 17.12
CA GLN A 906 56.40 7.96 18.03
C GLN A 906 55.48 9.18 17.91
#